data_AF-I0Z0Y1-F1
#
_entry.id   AF-I0Z0Y1-F1
#
_cell.length_a   1.000
_cell.length_b   1.000
_cell.length_c   1.000
_cell.angle_alpha   90.00
_cell.angle_beta   90.00
_cell.angle_gamma   90.00
#
_symmetry.space_group_name_H-M   'P 1'
#
loop_
_entity.id
_entity.type
_entity.pdbx_description
1 polymer ?
#
loop_
_entity_poly.entity_id
_entity_poly.type
_entity_poly.pdbx_seq_one_letter_code
_entity_poly.pdbx_strand_id
1 'polypeptide(L)'
;MAVSCLALLLTILSWGLARIWSAWSSGKHWGSRRRRLVILALLQTTVNVTFWLTPHTHILATSCGWFDAIIDHSGVIQWTMWNTIFLTLTVSAHNSNPWLHKGKPVSTSPDPLILDAPIWYHAPKLLLWCGFQGTIISEAVMGNKGDQKDACNWKNWEGSCAPVLRTKIISIIWGVLSVGYFVVYVYYNTRARVRLEKLPYNRFRTGNLLQNWQRRQGKWIMNFMVASVLTSWYFSWNHCSGYFTTWLGVFPLEVVVTGAMVANSLFMFPMPASKVNPGVQTLLQGFSWSEATRKDDLAQRNLLLGPHVKNVKKQAMFCLETAVKLLTFSWVVYDDTTPPAAEKEVHIDIPDPKSNDLPQTLQAKEVEVMQTGDTEKGDREHMRSVSLDSQKAAEIEELTRAQLMTMALSFYDLQHTHIIHEKDPDTKVLVSWNNDTIVVAFRGTASLKNAWRAEHVPKRGRFWLGRRPLVHKGFWRSWSAHGIGDRVMDFIGSLLVDSKLPAADWHVYITGHSLGGALATLAAYDIQTAFGFKDLQVYTYGAPRTGNHAFAREYEALIPETWHVVHDSDVIPRVGKFVRMYKRPGARVIIDRKGSIVVRPSALELHLRPTCRSLKAHYLKSYQSALGGVLRAQFCPLKAFVGGRRAALSLADSPRVSSYLCSTGLDLVALSESDSSLGDATDSDAASVTSDDVPSRMPAWAHALMDQVMGTSLESNIARAAHITRQPRDDHDLVTGSIQESAHSLRR
;
A
#
# COMPACT_ATOMS: atom_id res chain seq x y z
N MET A 1 -6.50 -0.86 -36.62
CA MET A 1 -5.97 -1.27 -35.30
C MET A 1 -4.45 -1.31 -35.26
N ALA A 2 -3.77 -2.01 -36.18
CA ALA A 2 -2.29 -2.07 -36.23
C ALA A 2 -1.62 -0.69 -36.23
N VAL A 3 -2.06 0.23 -37.09
CA VAL A 3 -1.57 1.62 -37.14
C VAL A 3 -1.73 2.34 -35.78
N SER A 4 -2.85 2.13 -35.09
CA SER A 4 -3.12 2.73 -33.78
C SER A 4 -2.19 2.17 -32.69
N CYS A 5 -1.89 0.87 -32.72
CA CYS A 5 -0.93 0.23 -31.80
C CYS A 5 0.50 0.71 -32.04
N LEU A 6 0.93 0.87 -33.30
CA LEU A 6 2.24 1.42 -33.65
C LEU A 6 2.38 2.88 -33.19
N ALA A 7 1.37 3.71 -33.47
CA ALA A 7 1.35 5.10 -33.02
C ALA A 7 1.42 5.21 -31.48
N LEU A 8 0.69 4.35 -30.77
CA LEU A 8 0.75 4.26 -29.31
C LEU A 8 2.15 3.86 -28.82
N LEU A 9 2.80 2.88 -29.45
CA LEU A 9 4.17 2.50 -29.09
C LEU A 9 5.15 3.66 -29.31
N LEU A 10 5.14 4.28 -30.50
CA LEU A 10 6.07 5.37 -30.82
C LEU A 10 5.88 6.56 -29.89
N THR A 11 4.64 6.88 -29.52
CA THR A 11 4.37 7.92 -28.52
C THR A 11 4.88 7.55 -27.13
N ILE A 12 4.76 6.28 -26.70
CA ILE A 12 5.30 5.82 -25.41
C ILE A 12 6.83 5.79 -25.41
N LEU A 13 7.46 5.30 -26.48
CA LEU A 13 8.91 5.25 -26.61
C LEU A 13 9.49 6.67 -26.64
N SER A 14 8.92 7.57 -27.44
CA SER A 14 9.34 8.98 -27.48
C SER A 14 9.12 9.69 -26.14
N TRP A 15 7.96 9.49 -25.50
CA TRP A 15 7.70 10.01 -24.15
C TRP A 15 8.67 9.44 -23.12
N GLY A 16 8.95 8.14 -23.20
CA GLY A 16 9.92 7.44 -22.38
C GLY A 16 11.31 8.06 -22.54
N LEU A 17 11.83 8.12 -23.76
CA LEU A 17 13.12 8.74 -24.08
C LEU A 17 13.20 10.19 -23.59
N ALA A 18 12.15 10.99 -23.78
CA ALA A 18 12.08 12.35 -23.26
C ALA A 18 12.16 12.40 -21.73
N ARG A 19 11.54 11.45 -21.02
CA ARG A 19 11.63 11.33 -19.55
C ARG A 19 13.00 10.86 -19.09
N ILE A 20 13.63 9.94 -19.81
CA ILE A 20 15.00 9.48 -19.55
C ILE A 20 15.96 10.66 -19.69
N TRP A 21 15.87 11.36 -20.82
CA TRP A 21 16.70 12.53 -21.11
C TRP A 21 16.48 13.65 -20.09
N SER A 22 15.22 13.97 -19.75
CA SER A 22 14.89 14.94 -18.69
C SER A 22 15.42 14.55 -17.31
N ALA A 23 15.41 13.25 -16.97
CA ALA A 23 16.00 12.79 -15.72
C ALA A 23 17.52 12.97 -15.73
N TRP A 24 18.18 12.58 -16.82
CA TRP A 24 19.63 12.69 -17.00
C TRP A 24 20.10 14.14 -17.01
N SER A 25 19.46 15.02 -17.79
CA SER A 25 19.79 16.45 -17.85
C SER A 25 19.57 17.17 -16.52
N SER A 26 18.68 16.66 -15.67
CA SER A 26 18.48 17.16 -14.30
C SER A 26 19.44 16.58 -13.24
N GLY A 27 20.50 15.87 -13.65
CA GLY A 27 21.49 15.27 -12.76
C GLY A 27 20.96 14.09 -11.92
N LYS A 28 19.77 13.56 -12.25
CA LYS A 28 19.18 12.45 -11.49
C LYS A 28 19.78 11.12 -11.90
N HIS A 29 20.30 10.40 -10.93
CA HIS A 29 20.82 9.07 -11.12
C HIS A 29 19.72 8.03 -10.89
N TRP A 30 19.64 7.03 -11.76
CA TRP A 30 18.74 5.90 -11.53
C TRP A 30 19.42 4.86 -10.65
N GLY A 31 18.75 4.47 -9.57
CA GLY A 31 19.18 3.32 -8.78
C GLY A 31 19.22 2.04 -9.62
N SER A 32 20.10 1.11 -9.27
CA SER A 32 20.30 -0.17 -9.97
C SER A 32 18.98 -0.93 -10.21
N ARG A 33 18.12 -1.02 -9.18
CA ARG A 33 16.78 -1.63 -9.27
C ARG A 33 15.89 -1.00 -10.32
N ARG A 34 15.86 0.33 -10.36
CA ARG A 34 15.04 1.08 -11.31
C ARG A 34 15.52 0.84 -12.73
N ARG A 35 16.84 0.87 -12.95
CA ARG A 35 17.45 0.54 -14.25
C ARG A 35 17.00 -0.85 -14.71
N ARG A 36 17.14 -1.88 -13.86
CA ARG A 36 16.73 -3.25 -14.17
C ARG A 36 15.24 -3.37 -14.51
N LEU A 37 14.36 -2.77 -13.71
CA LEU A 37 12.90 -2.80 -13.95
C LEU A 37 12.51 -2.08 -15.25
N VAL A 38 13.13 -0.93 -15.55
CA VAL A 38 12.87 -0.18 -16.80
C VAL A 38 13.38 -0.96 -18.02
N ILE A 39 14.59 -1.55 -17.94
CA ILE A 39 15.15 -2.37 -19.03
C ILE A 39 14.22 -3.56 -19.32
N LEU A 40 13.77 -4.27 -18.27
CA LEU A 40 12.83 -5.38 -18.44
C LEU A 40 11.50 -4.92 -19.09
N ALA A 41 10.95 -3.79 -18.66
CA ALA A 41 9.69 -3.27 -19.20
C ALA A 41 9.83 -2.79 -20.67
N LEU A 42 10.95 -2.14 -21.02
CA LEU A 42 11.24 -1.71 -22.39
C LEU A 42 11.47 -2.91 -23.31
N LEU A 43 12.26 -3.90 -22.86
CA LEU A 43 12.49 -5.14 -23.61
C LEU A 43 11.17 -5.83 -23.92
N GLN A 44 10.30 -5.99 -22.91
CA GLN A 44 8.96 -6.55 -23.06
C GLN A 44 8.12 -5.77 -24.08
N THR A 45 8.07 -4.44 -23.96
CA THR A 45 7.24 -3.59 -24.81
C THR A 45 7.71 -3.59 -26.27
N THR A 46 9.02 -3.48 -26.51
CA THR A 46 9.62 -3.48 -27.85
C THR A 46 9.42 -4.83 -28.55
N VAL A 47 9.72 -5.92 -27.84
CA VAL A 47 9.53 -7.28 -28.37
C VAL A 47 8.07 -7.52 -28.76
N ASN A 48 7.14 -7.14 -27.89
CA ASN A 48 5.73 -7.42 -28.07
C ASN A 48 5.10 -6.63 -29.24
N VAL A 49 5.54 -5.38 -29.49
CA VAL A 49 4.93 -4.56 -30.55
C VAL A 49 5.61 -4.73 -31.90
N THR A 50 6.94 -4.78 -31.96
CA THR A 50 7.69 -4.85 -33.23
C THR A 50 7.33 -6.10 -34.04
N PHE A 51 7.30 -7.26 -33.39
CA PHE A 51 7.08 -8.55 -34.07
C PHE A 51 5.60 -8.89 -34.27
N TRP A 52 4.70 -8.15 -33.62
CA TRP A 52 3.27 -8.26 -33.86
C TRP A 52 2.83 -7.52 -35.13
N LEU A 53 3.36 -6.32 -35.36
CA LEU A 53 2.99 -5.48 -36.51
C LEU A 53 3.36 -6.14 -37.84
N THR A 54 4.55 -6.73 -37.94
CA THR A 54 5.12 -7.21 -39.21
C THR A 54 4.21 -8.19 -39.97
N PRO A 55 3.77 -9.34 -39.40
CA PRO A 55 2.93 -10.27 -40.15
C PRO A 55 1.51 -9.77 -40.39
N HIS A 56 0.94 -9.04 -39.44
CA HIS A 56 -0.40 -8.45 -39.62
C HIS A 56 -0.40 -7.39 -40.73
N THR A 57 0.67 -6.61 -40.87
CA THR A 57 0.80 -5.66 -41.98
C THR A 57 1.01 -6.38 -43.31
N HIS A 58 1.77 -7.49 -43.33
CA HIS A 58 2.00 -8.29 -44.53
C HIS A 58 0.70 -8.90 -45.06
N ILE A 59 -0.08 -9.53 -44.17
CA ILE A 59 -1.39 -10.12 -44.50
C ILE A 59 -2.37 -9.10 -45.08
N LEU A 60 -2.35 -7.86 -44.58
CA LEU A 60 -3.22 -6.80 -45.08
C LEU A 60 -2.74 -6.23 -46.42
N ALA A 61 -1.45 -6.36 -46.73
CA ALA A 61 -0.84 -5.82 -47.94
C ALA A 61 -0.85 -6.80 -49.12
N THR A 62 -0.88 -8.12 -48.86
CA THR A 62 -0.83 -9.15 -49.90
C THR A 62 -2.10 -10.01 -49.94
N SER A 63 -2.72 -10.11 -51.11
CA SER A 63 -3.82 -11.04 -51.36
C SER A 63 -3.35 -12.48 -51.09
N CYS A 64 -4.06 -13.22 -50.23
CA CYS A 64 -3.66 -14.56 -49.78
C CYS A 64 -2.30 -14.63 -49.04
N GLY A 65 -1.83 -13.51 -48.46
CA GLY A 65 -0.57 -13.44 -47.71
C GLY A 65 -0.42 -14.41 -46.53
N TRP A 66 -1.52 -14.99 -46.05
CA TRP A 66 -1.54 -16.00 -44.98
C TRP A 66 -0.70 -17.24 -45.28
N PHE A 67 -0.51 -17.56 -46.56
CA PHE A 67 0.23 -18.74 -47.02
C PHE A 67 1.67 -18.41 -47.46
N ASP A 68 2.11 -17.16 -47.30
CA ASP A 68 3.49 -16.80 -47.60
C ASP A 68 4.43 -17.37 -46.53
N ALA A 69 5.62 -17.82 -46.97
CA ALA A 69 6.67 -18.29 -46.06
C ALA A 69 7.06 -17.24 -44.99
N ILE A 70 6.85 -15.95 -45.29
CA ILE A 70 7.02 -14.85 -44.34
C ILE A 70 6.14 -15.05 -43.10
N ILE A 71 4.92 -15.57 -43.25
CA ILE A 71 4.00 -15.80 -42.12
C ILE A 71 4.49 -16.95 -41.25
N ASP A 72 4.92 -18.06 -41.84
CA ASP A 72 5.51 -19.17 -41.09
C ASP A 72 6.75 -18.75 -40.32
N HIS A 73 7.66 -18.02 -40.96
CA HIS A 73 8.87 -17.49 -40.30
C HIS A 73 8.53 -16.46 -39.22
N SER A 74 7.56 -15.59 -39.47
CA SER A 74 7.11 -14.60 -38.49
C SER A 74 6.47 -15.25 -37.27
N GLY A 75 5.76 -16.37 -37.45
CA GLY A 75 5.16 -17.11 -36.37
C GLY A 75 6.22 -17.68 -35.43
N VAL A 76 7.30 -18.26 -35.96
CA VAL A 76 8.41 -18.78 -35.12
C VAL A 76 8.97 -17.68 -34.25
N ILE A 77 9.14 -16.50 -34.84
CA ILE A 77 9.60 -15.30 -34.14
C ILE A 77 8.59 -14.90 -33.08
N GLN A 78 7.30 -14.79 -33.41
CA GLN A 78 6.24 -14.41 -32.46
C GLN A 78 6.17 -15.35 -31.25
N TRP A 79 6.19 -16.66 -31.45
CA TRP A 79 6.15 -17.63 -30.35
C TRP A 79 7.44 -17.63 -29.51
N THR A 80 8.59 -17.41 -30.14
CA THR A 80 9.87 -17.19 -29.42
C THR A 80 9.79 -15.93 -28.53
N MET A 81 9.16 -14.88 -29.04
CA MET A 81 8.95 -13.64 -28.29
C MET A 81 7.95 -13.85 -27.14
N TRP A 82 6.85 -14.58 -27.36
CA TRP A 82 5.92 -14.97 -26.30
C TRP A 82 6.59 -15.79 -25.20
N ASN A 83 7.40 -16.78 -25.57
CA ASN A 83 8.21 -17.57 -24.64
C ASN A 83 9.14 -16.66 -23.80
N THR A 84 9.76 -15.67 -24.44
CA THR A 84 10.60 -14.66 -23.78
C THR A 84 9.79 -13.75 -22.84
N ILE A 85 8.56 -13.38 -23.21
CA ILE A 85 7.63 -12.63 -22.36
C ILE A 85 7.26 -13.46 -21.11
N PHE A 86 6.91 -14.73 -21.25
CA PHE A 86 6.61 -15.60 -20.11
C PHE A 86 7.80 -15.74 -19.16
N LEU A 87 9.00 -15.90 -19.70
CA LEU A 87 10.24 -15.91 -18.91
C LEU A 87 10.44 -14.61 -18.15
N THR A 88 10.33 -13.45 -18.81
CA THR A 88 10.54 -12.14 -18.18
C THR A 88 9.49 -11.82 -17.13
N LEU A 89 8.22 -12.21 -17.32
CA LEU A 89 7.16 -12.12 -16.30
C LEU A 89 7.49 -12.98 -15.08
N THR A 90 7.98 -14.19 -15.30
CA THR A 90 8.41 -15.12 -14.23
C THR A 90 9.61 -14.57 -13.46
N VAL A 91 10.59 -14.00 -14.16
CA VAL A 91 11.74 -13.31 -13.55
C VAL A 91 11.27 -12.10 -12.73
N SER A 92 10.32 -11.32 -13.24
CA SER A 92 9.75 -10.17 -12.55
C SER A 92 9.00 -10.56 -11.28
N ALA A 93 8.24 -11.66 -11.30
CA ALA A 93 7.62 -12.25 -10.12
C ALA A 93 8.64 -12.79 -9.10
N HIS A 94 9.75 -13.36 -9.57
CA HIS A 94 10.81 -13.80 -8.67
C HIS A 94 11.51 -12.60 -8.01
N ASN A 95 11.73 -11.52 -8.77
CA ASN A 95 12.39 -10.30 -8.30
C ASN A 95 11.67 -9.59 -7.15
N SER A 96 10.36 -9.78 -6.99
CA SER A 96 9.60 -9.22 -5.85
C SER A 96 9.80 -9.97 -4.54
N ASN A 97 10.46 -11.14 -4.55
CA ASN A 97 10.73 -11.90 -3.35
C ASN A 97 11.88 -11.27 -2.54
N PRO A 98 11.81 -11.30 -1.20
CA PRO A 98 12.93 -10.94 -0.33
C PRO A 98 14.16 -11.83 -0.59
N TRP A 99 15.35 -11.22 -0.68
CA TRP A 99 16.61 -11.94 -0.79
C TRP A 99 17.18 -12.21 0.60
N LEU A 100 16.80 -13.37 1.13
CA LEU A 100 17.14 -13.83 2.47
C LEU A 100 17.94 -15.13 2.41
N HIS A 101 18.98 -15.25 3.24
CA HIS A 101 19.73 -16.48 3.49
C HIS A 101 19.54 -16.87 4.95
N LYS A 102 19.03 -18.09 5.20
CA LYS A 102 18.64 -18.57 6.54
C LYS A 102 17.76 -17.56 7.32
N GLY A 103 16.83 -16.91 6.62
CA GLY A 103 15.93 -15.90 7.19
C GLY A 103 16.55 -14.50 7.38
N LYS A 104 17.87 -14.34 7.22
CA LYS A 104 18.57 -13.06 7.36
C LYS A 104 18.76 -12.36 6.01
N PRO A 105 18.70 -11.01 5.96
CA PRO A 105 19.03 -10.21 4.78
C PRO A 105 20.41 -10.52 4.21
N VAL A 106 20.52 -10.79 2.91
CA VAL A 106 21.82 -11.08 2.25
C VAL A 106 22.60 -9.82 1.89
N SER A 107 21.92 -8.67 1.80
CA SER A 107 22.51 -7.39 1.41
C SER A 107 22.25 -6.33 2.48
N THR A 108 23.17 -5.38 2.58
CA THR A 108 23.06 -4.15 3.39
C THR A 108 22.01 -3.17 2.84
N SER A 109 21.46 -3.44 1.65
CA SER A 109 20.37 -2.64 1.09
C SER A 109 19.19 -2.55 2.06
N PRO A 110 18.55 -1.37 2.21
CA PRO A 110 17.43 -1.18 3.14
C PRO A 110 16.24 -2.12 2.89
N ASP A 111 16.08 -2.66 1.68
CA ASP A 111 14.99 -3.57 1.29
C ASP A 111 15.51 -4.69 0.37
N PRO A 112 16.28 -5.69 0.85
CA PRO A 112 16.98 -6.63 -0.03
C PRO A 112 16.00 -7.55 -0.75
N LEU A 113 15.98 -7.44 -2.08
CA LEU A 113 15.10 -8.22 -2.96
C LEU A 113 15.94 -9.09 -3.89
N ILE A 114 15.36 -10.14 -4.43
CA ILE A 114 16.03 -10.97 -5.44
C ILE A 114 16.39 -10.15 -6.68
N LEU A 115 15.70 -9.02 -6.89
CA LEU A 115 16.08 -8.01 -7.87
C LEU A 115 17.52 -7.50 -7.74
N ASP A 116 18.12 -7.56 -6.54
CA ASP A 116 19.53 -7.19 -6.29
C ASP A 116 20.50 -8.35 -6.51
N ALA A 117 19.98 -9.58 -6.55
CA ALA A 117 20.81 -10.75 -6.76
C ALA A 117 21.49 -10.68 -8.14
N PRO A 118 22.61 -11.39 -8.32
CA PRO A 118 23.22 -11.54 -9.63
C PRO A 118 22.30 -12.21 -10.65
N ILE A 119 22.46 -11.88 -11.93
CA ILE A 119 21.54 -12.33 -12.99
C ILE A 119 21.47 -13.86 -13.12
N TRP A 120 22.56 -14.56 -12.83
CA TRP A 120 22.62 -16.03 -12.84
C TRP A 120 21.72 -16.69 -11.81
N TYR A 121 21.24 -15.97 -10.78
CA TYR A 121 20.24 -16.47 -9.85
C TYR A 121 18.90 -16.81 -10.54
N HIS A 122 18.69 -16.32 -11.76
CA HIS A 122 17.55 -16.65 -12.60
C HIS A 122 17.81 -17.78 -13.60
N ALA A 123 19.05 -18.28 -13.73
CA ALA A 123 19.44 -19.28 -14.73
C ALA A 123 18.56 -20.54 -14.77
N PRO A 124 18.09 -21.12 -13.64
CA PRO A 124 17.22 -22.29 -13.70
C PRO A 124 15.92 -22.08 -14.48
N LYS A 125 15.45 -20.82 -14.63
CA LYS A 125 14.23 -20.49 -15.38
C LYS A 125 14.45 -20.60 -16.89
N LEU A 126 15.71 -20.59 -17.35
CA LEU A 126 16.05 -20.81 -18.76
C LEU A 126 15.76 -22.24 -19.20
N LEU A 127 15.75 -23.23 -18.29
CA LEU A 127 15.39 -24.61 -18.65
C LEU A 127 13.99 -24.70 -19.25
N LEU A 128 13.02 -24.02 -18.63
CA LEU A 128 11.64 -23.96 -19.14
C LEU A 128 11.57 -23.23 -20.49
N TRP A 129 12.37 -22.17 -20.65
CA TRP A 129 12.46 -21.43 -21.91
C TRP A 129 13.06 -22.27 -23.02
N CYS A 130 14.17 -22.98 -22.76
CA CYS A 130 14.83 -23.86 -23.72
C CYS A 130 13.92 -25.03 -24.11
N GLY A 131 13.19 -25.61 -23.16
CA GLY A 131 12.22 -26.67 -23.43
C GLY A 131 11.11 -26.20 -24.37
N PHE A 132 10.50 -25.05 -24.09
CA PHE A 132 9.49 -24.46 -24.98
C PHE A 132 10.09 -24.09 -26.34
N GLN A 133 11.25 -23.44 -26.37
CA GLN A 133 11.92 -23.05 -27.60
C GLN A 133 12.25 -24.26 -28.49
N GLY A 134 12.67 -25.37 -27.88
CA GLY A 134 12.88 -26.64 -28.57
C GLY A 134 11.62 -27.08 -29.33
N THR A 135 10.46 -27.03 -28.69
CA THR A 135 9.19 -27.40 -29.35
C THR A 135 8.79 -26.43 -30.49
N ILE A 136 9.10 -25.14 -30.36
CA ILE A 136 8.85 -24.14 -31.42
C ILE A 136 9.74 -24.43 -32.64
N ILE A 137 11.04 -24.66 -32.42
CA ILE A 137 11.99 -24.99 -33.48
C ILE A 137 11.65 -26.34 -34.12
N SER A 138 11.30 -27.34 -33.30
CA SER A 138 10.87 -28.65 -33.78
C SER A 138 9.66 -28.54 -34.73
N GLU A 139 8.66 -27.71 -34.39
CA GLU A 139 7.52 -27.50 -35.29
C GLU A 139 7.91 -26.75 -36.56
N ALA A 140 8.78 -25.74 -36.46
CA ALA A 140 9.28 -25.00 -37.62
C ALA A 140 10.05 -25.89 -38.62
N VAL A 141 10.83 -26.85 -38.12
CA VAL A 141 11.65 -27.75 -38.93
C VAL A 141 10.82 -28.87 -39.56
N MET A 142 9.84 -29.39 -38.81
CA MET A 142 9.03 -30.54 -39.24
C MET A 142 7.70 -30.14 -39.91
N GLY A 143 7.38 -28.85 -40.01
CA GLY A 143 6.18 -28.33 -40.67
C GLY A 143 6.14 -28.73 -42.15
N ASN A 144 5.04 -29.39 -42.56
CA ASN A 144 4.90 -29.91 -43.91
C ASN A 144 4.51 -28.76 -44.86
N LYS A 145 5.36 -28.44 -45.84
CA LYS A 145 5.15 -27.35 -46.83
C LYS A 145 4.19 -27.73 -47.98
N GLY A 146 3.47 -28.86 -47.86
CA GLY A 146 2.70 -29.45 -48.95
C GLY A 146 1.26 -28.93 -49.05
N ASP A 147 0.90 -28.46 -50.26
CA ASP A 147 -0.45 -28.27 -50.82
C ASP A 147 -1.46 -27.37 -50.09
N GLN A 148 -1.03 -26.27 -49.46
CA GLN A 148 -1.96 -25.22 -49.02
C GLN A 148 -2.19 -24.08 -50.05
N LYS A 149 -1.47 -24.07 -51.17
CA LYS A 149 -1.61 -23.01 -52.20
C LYS A 149 -2.96 -23.05 -52.94
N ASP A 150 -3.61 -24.21 -53.02
CA ASP A 150 -4.91 -24.39 -53.68
C ASP A 150 -6.09 -23.85 -52.84
N ALA A 151 -5.87 -23.53 -51.55
CA ALA A 151 -6.88 -22.98 -50.65
C ALA A 151 -7.20 -21.49 -50.88
N CYS A 152 -6.48 -20.80 -51.77
CA CYS A 152 -6.73 -19.40 -52.14
C CYS A 152 -7.94 -19.22 -53.10
N ASN A 153 -8.56 -20.31 -53.56
CA ASN A 153 -9.76 -20.29 -54.41
C ASN A 153 -11.04 -20.19 -53.56
N TRP A 154 -11.50 -18.95 -53.36
CA TRP A 154 -12.26 -18.45 -52.21
C TRP A 154 -13.80 -18.56 -52.26
N LYS A 155 -14.40 -19.45 -53.07
CA LYS A 155 -15.87 -19.36 -53.23
C LYS A 155 -16.70 -19.78 -52.01
N ASN A 156 -16.24 -20.70 -51.14
CA ASN A 156 -17.12 -21.24 -50.09
C ASN A 156 -16.58 -21.32 -48.65
N TRP A 157 -15.31 -20.98 -48.33
CA TRP A 157 -14.75 -21.19 -46.97
C TRP A 157 -14.89 -22.65 -46.43
N GLU A 158 -15.19 -23.61 -47.31
CA GLU A 158 -15.48 -25.02 -46.97
C GLU A 158 -14.22 -25.91 -46.99
N GLY A 159 -13.03 -25.36 -47.26
CA GLY A 159 -11.78 -26.11 -47.24
C GLY A 159 -11.38 -26.52 -45.82
N SER A 160 -11.20 -27.83 -45.58
CA SER A 160 -10.74 -28.34 -44.29
C SER A 160 -9.23 -28.14 -44.14
N CYS A 161 -8.78 -27.03 -43.54
CA CYS A 161 -7.42 -26.93 -42.99
C CYS A 161 -7.34 -27.65 -41.63
N ALA A 162 -7.84 -28.88 -41.55
CA ALA A 162 -7.74 -29.67 -40.34
C ALA A 162 -6.25 -29.90 -40.04
N PRO A 163 -5.72 -29.39 -38.91
CA PRO A 163 -4.32 -29.61 -38.59
C PRO A 163 -4.07 -31.11 -38.44
N VAL A 164 -2.98 -31.58 -39.04
CA VAL A 164 -2.51 -32.97 -38.86
C VAL A 164 -2.39 -33.24 -37.36
N LEU A 165 -2.70 -34.47 -36.92
CA LEU A 165 -2.68 -34.88 -35.50
C LEU A 165 -1.41 -34.40 -34.76
N ARG A 166 -0.27 -34.39 -35.46
CA ARG A 166 1.02 -33.87 -34.98
C ARG A 166 0.95 -32.40 -34.51
N THR A 167 0.43 -31.49 -35.32
CA THR A 167 0.30 -30.06 -34.96
C THR A 167 -0.70 -29.87 -33.82
N LYS A 168 -1.71 -30.75 -33.72
CA LYS A 168 -2.63 -30.76 -32.57
C LYS A 168 -1.91 -31.10 -31.26
N ILE A 169 -1.07 -32.13 -31.28
CA ILE A 169 -0.26 -32.54 -30.12
C ILE A 169 0.69 -31.42 -29.69
N ILE A 170 1.37 -30.78 -30.65
CA ILE A 170 2.32 -29.69 -30.35
C ILE A 170 1.60 -28.47 -29.75
N SER A 171 0.43 -28.10 -30.27
CA SER A 171 -0.38 -27.02 -29.72
C SER A 171 -0.83 -27.31 -28.28
N ILE A 172 -1.16 -28.57 -27.96
CA ILE A 172 -1.46 -29.01 -26.59
C ILE A 172 -0.21 -28.86 -25.71
N ILE A 173 0.96 -29.29 -26.19
CA ILE A 173 2.24 -29.14 -25.46
C ILE A 173 2.53 -27.66 -25.17
N TRP A 174 2.35 -26.76 -26.13
CA TRP A 174 2.51 -25.31 -25.91
C TRP A 174 1.54 -24.80 -24.85
N GLY A 175 0.27 -25.22 -24.90
CA GLY A 175 -0.71 -24.92 -23.86
C GLY A 175 -0.26 -25.37 -22.47
N VAL A 176 0.24 -26.61 -22.34
CA VAL A 176 0.75 -27.16 -21.08
C VAL A 176 1.97 -26.38 -20.57
N LEU A 177 2.93 -26.07 -21.44
CA LEU A 177 4.13 -25.29 -21.07
C LEU A 177 3.77 -23.85 -20.65
N SER A 178 2.82 -23.22 -21.34
CA SER A 178 2.26 -21.92 -20.95
C SER A 178 1.58 -21.97 -19.57
N VAL A 179 0.82 -23.04 -19.28
CA VAL A 179 0.25 -23.27 -17.94
C VAL A 179 1.37 -23.53 -16.91
N GLY A 180 2.46 -24.20 -17.28
CA GLY A 180 3.64 -24.37 -16.44
C GLY A 180 4.26 -23.03 -16.02
N TYR A 181 4.48 -22.11 -16.97
CA TYR A 181 4.90 -20.74 -16.69
C TYR A 181 3.94 -20.02 -15.72
N PHE A 182 2.65 -20.20 -15.92
CA PHE A 182 1.62 -19.63 -15.04
C PHE A 182 1.72 -20.13 -13.60
N VAL A 183 1.82 -21.46 -13.42
CA VAL A 183 1.96 -22.07 -12.08
C VAL A 183 3.20 -21.52 -11.38
N VAL A 184 4.33 -21.40 -12.08
CA VAL A 184 5.57 -20.84 -11.53
C VAL A 184 5.42 -19.34 -11.19
N TYR A 185 4.76 -18.56 -12.05
CA TYR A 185 4.47 -17.15 -11.80
C TYR A 185 3.60 -16.94 -10.55
N VAL A 186 2.52 -17.72 -10.41
CA VAL A 186 1.63 -17.69 -9.24
C VAL A 186 2.36 -18.14 -7.99
N TYR A 187 3.19 -19.19 -8.09
CA TYR A 187 4.03 -19.66 -6.98
C TYR A 187 4.94 -18.54 -6.46
N TYR A 188 5.72 -17.88 -7.33
CA TYR A 188 6.62 -16.81 -6.89
C TYR A 188 5.91 -15.60 -6.31
N ASN A 189 4.76 -15.22 -6.88
CA ASN A 189 3.94 -14.13 -6.33
C ASN A 189 3.34 -14.49 -4.96
N THR A 190 2.86 -15.71 -4.80
CA THR A 190 2.27 -16.18 -3.54
C THR A 190 3.36 -16.26 -2.48
N ARG A 191 4.52 -16.83 -2.83
CA ARG A 191 5.71 -16.89 -1.97
C ARG A 191 6.20 -15.50 -1.55
N ALA A 192 6.30 -14.55 -2.48
CA ALA A 192 6.69 -13.18 -2.18
C ALA A 192 5.73 -12.54 -1.17
N ARG A 193 4.42 -12.68 -1.38
CA ARG A 193 3.39 -12.15 -0.49
C ARG A 193 3.53 -12.72 0.93
N VAL A 194 3.58 -14.06 1.05
CA VAL A 194 3.65 -14.73 2.36
C VAL A 194 4.92 -14.33 3.12
N ARG A 195 6.05 -14.18 2.43
CA ARG A 195 7.31 -13.76 3.06
C ARG A 195 7.29 -12.28 3.46
N LEU A 196 6.86 -11.39 2.57
CA LEU A 196 6.79 -9.95 2.85
C LEU A 196 5.82 -9.63 3.99
N GLU A 197 4.76 -10.42 4.16
CA GLU A 197 3.80 -10.26 5.25
C GLU A 197 4.40 -10.53 6.64
N LYS A 198 5.42 -11.38 6.71
CA LYS A 198 6.18 -11.68 7.95
C LYS A 198 7.28 -10.67 8.26
N LEU A 199 7.52 -9.71 7.37
CA LEU A 199 8.61 -8.74 7.48
C LEU A 199 8.05 -7.33 7.75
N PRO A 200 8.85 -6.41 8.30
CA PRO A 200 8.40 -5.04 8.57
C PRO A 200 8.15 -4.29 7.25
N TYR A 201 6.93 -3.78 7.08
CA TYR A 201 6.52 -3.10 5.84
C TYR A 201 7.42 -1.92 5.49
N ASN A 202 7.78 -1.08 6.47
CA ASN A 202 8.55 0.14 6.25
C ASN A 202 9.96 -0.16 5.71
N ARG A 203 10.54 -1.29 6.12
CA ARG A 203 11.82 -1.79 5.60
C ARG A 203 11.64 -2.38 4.21
N PHE A 204 10.67 -3.28 4.03
CA PHE A 204 10.42 -3.96 2.75
C PHE A 204 9.39 -3.24 1.87
N ARG A 205 9.44 -1.92 1.84
CA ARG A 205 8.41 -1.07 1.21
C ARG A 205 8.37 -1.26 -0.31
N THR A 206 9.54 -1.29 -0.96
CA THR A 206 9.62 -1.47 -2.42
C THR A 206 9.20 -2.87 -2.80
N GLY A 207 9.59 -3.88 -2.01
CA GLY A 207 9.13 -5.26 -2.16
C GLY A 207 7.60 -5.37 -2.11
N ASN A 208 6.98 -4.77 -1.09
CA ASN A 208 5.53 -4.74 -0.95
C ASN A 208 4.83 -4.01 -2.09
N LEU A 209 5.37 -2.87 -2.54
CA LEU A 209 4.83 -2.12 -3.69
C LEU A 209 4.91 -2.92 -4.99
N LEU A 210 6.08 -3.49 -5.29
CA LEU A 210 6.29 -4.31 -6.48
C LEU A 210 5.39 -5.53 -6.44
N GLN A 211 5.28 -6.20 -5.29
CA GLN A 211 4.44 -7.38 -5.14
C GLN A 211 2.95 -7.07 -5.31
N ASN A 212 2.47 -5.98 -4.70
CA ASN A 212 1.08 -5.57 -4.85
C ASN A 212 0.74 -5.14 -6.28
N TRP A 213 1.67 -4.47 -6.95
CA TRP A 213 1.56 -4.14 -8.37
C TRP A 213 1.46 -5.39 -9.24
N GLN A 214 2.41 -6.34 -9.07
CA GLN A 214 2.43 -7.62 -9.79
C GLN A 214 1.12 -8.39 -9.60
N ARG A 215 0.59 -8.49 -8.38
CA ARG A 215 -0.69 -9.17 -8.13
C ARG A 215 -1.88 -8.49 -8.79
N ARG A 216 -1.89 -7.15 -8.83
CA ARG A 216 -3.02 -6.40 -9.39
C ARG A 216 -3.08 -6.55 -10.90
N GLN A 217 -1.96 -6.42 -11.58
CA GLN A 217 -1.89 -6.62 -13.03
C GLN A 217 -1.97 -8.09 -13.42
N GLY A 218 -1.22 -8.94 -12.72
CA GLY A 218 -1.14 -10.38 -12.98
C GLY A 218 -2.51 -11.02 -13.03
N LYS A 219 -3.40 -10.74 -12.07
CA LYS A 219 -4.77 -11.29 -12.09
C LYS A 219 -5.52 -11.07 -13.41
N TRP A 220 -5.43 -9.86 -13.99
CA TRP A 220 -6.12 -9.56 -15.25
C TRP A 220 -5.49 -10.27 -16.43
N ILE A 221 -4.16 -10.22 -16.54
CA ILE A 221 -3.43 -10.90 -17.61
C ILE A 221 -3.71 -12.41 -17.54
N MET A 222 -3.73 -12.99 -16.34
CA MET A 222 -3.92 -14.43 -16.13
C MET A 222 -5.36 -14.87 -16.43
N ASN A 223 -6.38 -14.16 -15.93
CA ASN A 223 -7.77 -14.48 -16.25
C ASN A 223 -8.04 -14.39 -17.76
N PHE A 224 -7.48 -13.37 -18.40
CA PHE A 224 -7.62 -13.17 -19.82
C PHE A 224 -6.91 -14.26 -20.64
N MET A 225 -5.69 -14.64 -20.23
CA MET A 225 -4.94 -15.72 -20.86
C MET A 225 -5.65 -17.07 -20.76
N VAL A 226 -6.15 -17.43 -19.58
CA VAL A 226 -6.92 -18.67 -19.39
C VAL A 226 -8.18 -18.66 -20.26
N ALA A 227 -8.94 -17.55 -20.25
CA ALA A 227 -10.13 -17.43 -21.10
C ALA A 227 -9.79 -17.57 -22.60
N SER A 228 -8.68 -16.96 -23.03
CA SER A 228 -8.21 -17.00 -24.42
C SER A 228 -7.79 -18.39 -24.88
N VAL A 229 -7.15 -19.17 -23.99
CA VAL A 229 -6.78 -20.57 -24.28
C VAL A 229 -8.03 -21.44 -24.36
N LEU A 230 -8.97 -21.28 -23.43
CA LEU A 230 -10.22 -22.04 -23.41
C LEU A 230 -11.09 -21.75 -24.64
N THR A 231 -11.22 -20.49 -25.05
CA THR A 231 -11.96 -20.13 -26.27
C THR A 231 -11.27 -20.65 -27.53
N SER A 232 -9.95 -20.56 -27.62
CA SER A 232 -9.19 -21.12 -28.74
C SER A 232 -9.42 -22.64 -28.88
N TRP A 233 -9.48 -23.37 -27.76
CA TRP A 233 -9.73 -24.80 -27.78
C TRP A 233 -11.19 -25.18 -28.08
N TYR A 234 -12.15 -24.31 -27.78
CA TYR A 234 -13.57 -24.57 -28.02
C TYR A 234 -13.98 -24.36 -29.49
N PHE A 235 -13.36 -23.41 -30.21
CA PHE A 235 -13.86 -22.94 -31.52
C PHE A 235 -13.11 -23.42 -32.77
N SER A 236 -11.92 -24.05 -32.68
CA SER A 236 -10.91 -23.86 -33.76
C SER A 236 -10.17 -25.09 -34.30
N TRP A 237 -10.71 -26.31 -34.27
CA TRP A 237 -9.92 -27.48 -34.74
C TRP A 237 -10.20 -27.99 -36.15
N ASN A 238 -11.25 -27.48 -36.82
CA ASN A 238 -11.69 -28.01 -38.12
C ASN A 238 -11.73 -26.96 -39.25
N HIS A 239 -11.38 -25.69 -38.98
CA HIS A 239 -11.44 -24.58 -39.95
C HIS A 239 -10.07 -23.90 -40.10
N CYS A 240 -9.77 -23.42 -41.31
CA CYS A 240 -8.55 -22.65 -41.63
C CYS A 240 -8.37 -21.41 -40.76
N SER A 241 -9.45 -20.70 -40.43
CA SER A 241 -9.42 -19.56 -39.51
C SER A 241 -8.86 -19.93 -38.14
N GLY A 242 -9.17 -21.12 -37.63
CA GLY A 242 -8.69 -21.61 -36.34
C GLY A 242 -7.19 -21.91 -36.33
N TYR A 243 -6.69 -22.56 -37.38
CA TYR A 243 -5.26 -22.83 -37.58
C TYR A 243 -4.45 -21.53 -37.63
N PHE A 244 -4.88 -20.57 -38.45
CA PHE A 244 -4.21 -19.29 -38.60
C PHE A 244 -4.28 -18.39 -37.35
N THR A 245 -5.39 -18.42 -36.63
CA THR A 245 -5.52 -17.72 -35.33
C THR A 245 -4.63 -18.33 -34.25
N THR A 246 -4.37 -19.64 -34.30
CA THR A 246 -3.41 -20.29 -33.39
C THR A 246 -1.97 -19.89 -33.73
N TRP A 247 -1.66 -19.75 -35.03
CA TRP A 247 -0.32 -19.41 -35.50
C TRP A 247 0.03 -17.93 -35.26
N LEU A 248 -0.84 -16.99 -35.63
CA LEU A 248 -0.61 -15.55 -35.43
C LEU A 248 -0.83 -15.04 -33.99
N GLY A 249 -1.16 -15.95 -33.08
CA GLY A 249 -1.46 -15.63 -31.70
C GLY A 249 -2.93 -15.27 -31.47
N VAL A 250 -3.35 -15.41 -30.22
CA VAL A 250 -4.71 -15.04 -29.82
C VAL A 250 -4.78 -13.52 -29.74
N PHE A 251 -5.18 -12.86 -30.83
CA PHE A 251 -5.20 -11.40 -30.98
C PHE A 251 -5.74 -10.62 -29.75
N PRO A 252 -6.85 -11.05 -29.10
CA PRO A 252 -7.30 -10.38 -27.88
C PRO A 252 -6.27 -10.41 -26.73
N LEU A 253 -5.49 -11.49 -26.60
CA LEU A 253 -4.47 -11.66 -25.56
C LEU A 253 -3.31 -10.71 -25.77
N GLU A 254 -2.94 -10.49 -27.03
CA GLU A 254 -1.89 -9.55 -27.43
C GLU A 254 -2.28 -8.12 -27.06
N VAL A 255 -3.51 -7.70 -27.32
CA VAL A 255 -3.99 -6.35 -26.96
C VAL A 255 -3.92 -6.14 -25.44
N VAL A 256 -4.34 -7.13 -24.66
CA VAL A 256 -4.34 -7.04 -23.19
C VAL A 256 -2.92 -7.03 -22.63
N VAL A 257 -2.04 -7.90 -23.13
CA VAL A 257 -0.63 -7.96 -22.70
C VAL A 257 0.11 -6.69 -23.10
N THR A 258 -0.14 -6.17 -24.30
CA THR A 258 0.38 -4.88 -24.76
C THR A 258 -0.05 -3.76 -23.82
N GLY A 259 -1.35 -3.65 -23.52
CA GLY A 259 -1.87 -2.64 -22.60
C GLY A 259 -1.26 -2.75 -21.19
N ALA A 260 -1.04 -3.97 -20.70
CA ALA A 260 -0.41 -4.21 -19.41
C ALA A 260 1.09 -3.82 -19.39
N MET A 261 1.83 -4.13 -20.45
CA MET A 261 3.24 -3.76 -20.62
C MET A 261 3.41 -2.25 -20.75
N VAL A 262 2.53 -1.59 -21.50
CA VAL A 262 2.46 -0.13 -21.58
C VAL A 262 2.26 0.46 -20.18
N ALA A 263 1.27 -0.02 -19.42
CA ALA A 263 1.04 0.44 -18.06
C ALA A 263 2.24 0.20 -17.13
N ASN A 264 2.95 -0.93 -17.27
CA ASN A 264 4.20 -1.23 -16.58
C ASN A 264 5.29 -0.21 -16.87
N SER A 265 5.53 0.08 -18.14
CA SER A 265 6.51 1.04 -18.59
C SER A 265 6.19 2.42 -18.03
N LEU A 266 4.94 2.89 -18.18
CA LEU A 266 4.44 4.17 -17.65
C LEU A 266 4.69 4.32 -16.13
N PHE A 267 4.48 3.26 -15.37
CA PHE A 267 4.65 3.26 -13.92
C PHE A 267 6.12 3.35 -13.48
N MET A 268 7.03 2.75 -14.24
CA MET A 268 8.45 2.67 -13.87
C MET A 268 9.26 3.92 -14.24
N PHE A 269 8.73 4.80 -15.10
CA PHE A 269 9.42 6.03 -15.53
C PHE A 269 9.62 7.05 -14.40
N PRO A 270 10.74 7.80 -14.42
CA PRO A 270 11.06 8.82 -13.44
C PRO A 270 10.01 9.95 -13.37
N MET A 271 9.51 10.18 -12.17
CA MET A 271 8.78 11.41 -11.84
C MET A 271 9.77 12.56 -11.61
N PRO A 272 9.37 13.83 -11.88
CA PRO A 272 10.18 15.01 -11.58
C PRO A 272 10.64 15.05 -10.12
N ALA A 273 11.82 15.62 -9.84
CA ALA A 273 12.39 15.73 -8.47
C ALA A 273 11.46 16.48 -7.51
N SER A 274 10.71 17.44 -8.05
CA SER A 274 9.72 18.21 -7.30
C SER A 274 8.56 17.37 -6.74
N LYS A 275 8.42 16.11 -7.16
CA LYS A 275 7.30 15.22 -6.79
C LYS A 275 7.68 14.11 -5.79
N VAL A 276 8.57 14.42 -4.83
CA VAL A 276 8.94 13.62 -3.64
C VAL A 276 10.25 12.83 -3.79
N ASN A 277 11.29 13.21 -3.03
CA ASN A 277 12.49 12.40 -2.82
C ASN A 277 12.10 11.16 -1.98
N PRO A 278 12.36 9.92 -2.46
CA PRO A 278 12.01 8.69 -1.73
C PRO A 278 12.57 8.63 -0.31
N GLY A 279 13.76 9.18 -0.06
CA GLY A 279 14.36 9.17 1.27
C GLY A 279 13.67 10.14 2.25
N VAL A 280 13.23 11.31 1.75
CA VAL A 280 12.39 12.24 2.52
C VAL A 280 11.08 11.59 2.90
N GLN A 281 10.48 10.84 1.98
CA GLN A 281 9.26 10.09 2.26
C GLN A 281 9.50 9.08 3.40
N THR A 282 10.57 8.28 3.36
CA THR A 282 10.89 7.31 4.41
C THR A 282 11.04 7.98 5.79
N LEU A 283 11.75 9.10 5.87
CA LEU A 283 11.88 9.87 7.12
C LEU A 283 10.54 10.40 7.63
N LEU A 284 9.63 10.80 6.72
CA LEU A 284 8.28 11.24 7.06
C LEU A 284 7.34 10.13 7.52
N GLN A 285 7.64 8.86 7.18
CA GLN A 285 6.92 7.68 7.71
C GLN A 285 7.44 7.25 9.08
N GLY A 286 8.56 7.83 9.56
CA GLY A 286 9.00 7.68 10.93
C GLY A 286 7.98 8.23 11.92
N PHE A 287 7.90 7.60 13.08
CA PHE A 287 6.98 7.96 14.16
C PHE A 287 7.65 7.72 15.52
N SER A 288 7.07 8.34 16.55
CA SER A 288 7.51 8.19 17.94
C SER A 288 6.63 7.17 18.66
N TRP A 289 7.24 6.40 19.56
CA TRP A 289 6.54 5.39 20.34
C TRP A 289 5.85 5.98 21.57
N SER A 290 6.51 6.93 22.26
CA SER A 290 6.03 7.55 23.48
C SER A 290 5.87 9.07 23.34
N GLU A 291 5.08 9.68 24.21
CA GLU A 291 4.92 11.15 24.26
C GLU A 291 6.21 11.83 24.74
N ALA A 292 6.94 11.18 25.66
CA ALA A 292 8.18 11.68 26.25
C ALA A 292 9.32 11.84 25.21
N THR A 293 9.54 10.86 24.33
CA THR A 293 10.65 10.90 23.36
C THR A 293 10.31 11.65 22.08
N ARG A 294 9.05 12.02 21.88
CA ARG A 294 8.56 12.57 20.60
C ARG A 294 9.29 13.83 20.16
N LYS A 295 9.64 14.73 21.08
CA LYS A 295 10.37 15.97 20.77
C LYS A 295 11.78 15.65 20.25
N ASP A 296 12.45 14.67 20.87
CA ASP A 296 13.79 14.24 20.49
C ASP A 296 13.78 13.48 19.16
N ASP A 297 12.81 12.57 18.98
CA ASP A 297 12.61 11.85 17.72
C ASP A 297 12.35 12.82 16.55
N LEU A 298 11.56 13.87 16.80
CA LEU A 298 11.29 14.94 15.84
C LEU A 298 12.55 15.77 15.53
N ALA A 299 13.32 16.12 16.55
CA ALA A 299 14.59 16.85 16.40
C ALA A 299 15.59 16.02 15.58
N GLN A 300 15.72 14.73 15.88
CA GLN A 300 16.56 13.80 15.15
C GLN A 300 16.14 13.70 13.68
N ARG A 301 14.84 13.51 13.39
CA ARG A 301 14.33 13.51 12.01
C ARG A 301 14.65 14.82 11.28
N ASN A 302 14.52 15.96 11.96
CA ASN A 302 14.75 17.28 11.36
C ASN A 302 16.25 17.55 11.11
N LEU A 303 17.14 16.98 11.91
CA LEU A 303 18.58 16.96 11.67
C LEU A 303 18.91 16.17 10.39
N LEU A 304 18.31 14.98 10.28
CA LEU A 304 18.50 14.06 9.15
C LEU A 304 18.01 14.64 7.80
N LEU A 305 17.04 15.55 7.80
CA LEU A 305 16.52 16.18 6.57
C LEU A 305 17.42 17.29 6.00
N GLY A 306 18.45 17.74 6.73
CA GLY A 306 19.35 18.81 6.30
C GLY A 306 18.69 20.19 6.16
N PRO A 307 19.43 21.24 5.75
CA PRO A 307 18.91 22.62 5.67
C PRO A 307 18.03 22.89 4.43
N HIS A 308 18.13 22.07 3.39
CA HIS A 308 17.51 22.34 2.09
C HIS A 308 16.01 21.99 2.00
N VAL A 309 15.42 21.36 3.03
CA VAL A 309 14.02 20.88 3.01
C VAL A 309 13.14 21.59 4.06
N LYS A 310 13.08 22.94 4.00
CA LYS A 310 12.41 23.79 5.00
C LYS A 310 10.93 23.45 5.25
N ASN A 311 10.16 23.14 4.20
CA ASN A 311 8.72 22.86 4.34
C ASN A 311 8.44 21.51 5.02
N VAL A 312 9.40 20.59 5.05
CA VAL A 312 9.23 19.25 5.64
C VAL A 312 9.54 19.27 7.14
N LYS A 313 10.43 20.15 7.61
CA LYS A 313 10.73 20.31 9.05
C LYS A 313 9.51 20.75 9.87
N LYS A 314 8.56 21.45 9.23
CA LYS A 314 7.29 21.88 9.83
C LYS A 314 6.28 20.74 10.00
N GLN A 315 6.55 19.54 9.48
CA GLN A 315 5.60 18.44 9.56
C GLN A 315 5.63 17.77 10.94
N ALA A 316 4.45 17.63 11.51
CA ALA A 316 4.14 16.87 12.71
C ALA A 316 4.80 15.46 12.77
N MET A 317 4.95 14.88 13.95
CA MET A 317 5.33 13.47 14.11
C MET A 317 4.24 12.69 14.86
N PHE A 318 3.84 11.55 14.28
CA PHE A 318 2.83 10.67 14.87
C PHE A 318 3.38 10.05 16.15
N CYS A 319 2.56 9.96 17.20
CA CYS A 319 2.90 9.28 18.44
C CYS A 319 1.96 8.08 18.65
N LEU A 320 2.54 6.89 18.88
CA LEU A 320 1.76 5.68 19.10
C LEU A 320 1.07 5.69 20.47
N GLU A 321 1.75 6.14 21.53
CA GLU A 321 1.17 6.29 22.87
C GLU A 321 -0.08 7.18 22.85
N THR A 322 0.01 8.38 22.28
CA THR A 322 -1.14 9.29 22.13
C THR A 322 -2.28 8.61 21.36
N ALA A 323 -1.96 7.84 20.31
CA ALA A 323 -2.96 7.10 19.55
C ALA A 323 -3.60 5.94 20.33
N VAL A 324 -2.95 5.39 21.35
CA VAL A 324 -3.53 4.37 22.24
C VAL A 324 -4.41 5.05 23.29
N LYS A 325 -3.92 6.11 23.94
CA LYS A 325 -4.67 6.89 24.95
C LYS A 325 -5.98 7.43 24.37
N LEU A 326 -5.93 8.10 23.21
CA LEU A 326 -7.12 8.70 22.58
C LEU A 326 -8.09 7.69 21.98
N LEU A 327 -7.63 6.47 21.67
CA LEU A 327 -8.55 5.39 21.30
C LEU A 327 -9.42 4.99 22.49
N THR A 328 -8.87 5.00 23.71
CA THR A 328 -9.62 4.71 24.94
C THR A 328 -10.70 5.75 25.17
N PHE A 329 -10.41 7.04 25.02
CA PHE A 329 -11.43 8.10 25.08
C PHE A 329 -12.52 7.93 24.01
N SER A 330 -12.14 7.53 22.78
CA SER A 330 -13.09 7.17 21.74
C SER A 330 -13.94 5.96 22.11
N TRP A 331 -13.50 5.09 23.02
CA TRP A 331 -14.28 3.96 23.52
C TRP A 331 -15.24 4.38 24.62
N VAL A 332 -14.75 5.15 25.60
CA VAL A 332 -15.55 5.67 26.73
C VAL A 332 -16.80 6.43 26.26
N VAL A 333 -16.68 7.20 25.17
CA VAL A 333 -17.80 7.99 24.65
C VAL A 333 -18.84 7.14 23.90
N TYR A 334 -18.50 5.91 23.48
CA TYR A 334 -19.43 4.95 22.88
C TYR A 334 -20.00 4.02 23.97
N ASP A 335 -21.29 4.18 24.29
CA ASP A 335 -22.04 3.21 25.11
C ASP A 335 -22.18 1.89 24.33
N ASP A 336 -21.56 0.80 24.77
CA ASP A 336 -21.92 -0.56 24.33
C ASP A 336 -21.77 -1.56 25.50
N THR A 337 -22.80 -1.66 26.33
CA THR A 337 -23.25 -2.94 26.93
C THR A 337 -24.61 -3.36 26.38
N THR A 338 -25.17 -2.66 25.40
CA THR A 338 -26.23 -3.22 24.58
C THR A 338 -25.60 -4.05 23.48
N PRO A 339 -25.67 -5.40 23.51
CA PRO A 339 -25.54 -6.14 22.26
C PRO A 339 -26.52 -5.51 21.27
N PRO A 340 -26.17 -5.35 19.98
CA PRO A 340 -27.10 -4.81 19.02
C PRO A 340 -28.36 -5.67 19.12
N ALA A 341 -29.45 -5.08 19.60
CA ALA A 341 -30.76 -5.71 19.57
C ALA A 341 -31.03 -5.91 18.08
N ALA A 342 -30.75 -7.12 17.59
CA ALA A 342 -30.77 -7.54 16.19
C ALA A 342 -31.12 -6.37 15.28
N GLU A 343 -30.13 -5.52 14.97
CA GLU A 343 -30.30 -4.57 13.87
C GLU A 343 -30.53 -5.47 12.68
N LYS A 344 -31.81 -5.65 12.33
CA LYS A 344 -32.25 -6.38 11.14
C LYS A 344 -31.27 -5.98 10.06
N GLU A 345 -30.57 -6.96 9.49
CA GLU A 345 -29.64 -6.76 8.39
C GLU A 345 -30.30 -5.81 7.40
N VAL A 346 -29.95 -4.52 7.46
CA VAL A 346 -30.39 -3.57 6.46
C VAL A 346 -29.49 -3.86 5.29
N HIS A 347 -29.98 -4.71 4.40
CA HIS A 347 -29.47 -4.87 3.05
C HIS A 347 -29.30 -3.46 2.48
N ILE A 348 -28.04 -3.00 2.40
CA ILE A 348 -27.70 -1.80 1.66
C ILE A 348 -27.71 -2.25 0.20
N ASP A 349 -28.86 -2.11 -0.45
CA ASP A 349 -28.95 -2.29 -1.90
C ASP A 349 -28.05 -1.25 -2.56
N ILE A 350 -26.95 -1.75 -3.10
CA ILE A 350 -26.14 -1.03 -4.07
C ILE A 350 -27.02 -1.00 -5.33
N PRO A 351 -27.44 0.17 -5.84
CA PRO A 351 -28.28 0.21 -7.02
C PRO A 351 -27.53 -0.44 -8.20
N ASP A 352 -28.09 -1.53 -8.70
CA ASP A 352 -27.67 -2.16 -9.96
C ASP A 352 -27.94 -1.16 -11.09
N PRO A 353 -27.00 -0.87 -12.01
CA PRO A 353 -27.19 0.17 -13.02
C PRO A 353 -28.23 -0.18 -14.11
N LYS A 354 -29.00 -1.27 -13.96
CA LYS A 354 -29.90 -1.78 -14.99
C LYS A 354 -31.13 -2.47 -14.40
N SER A 355 -32.14 -1.72 -14.04
CA SER A 355 -33.55 -2.14 -14.19
C SER A 355 -34.48 -0.98 -13.84
N ASN A 356 -35.35 -0.64 -14.79
CA ASN A 356 -36.61 0.04 -14.49
C ASN A 356 -37.53 -1.02 -13.87
N ASP A 357 -38.12 -0.74 -12.70
CA ASP A 357 -39.55 -0.95 -12.40
C ASP A 357 -39.85 -0.76 -10.90
N LEU A 358 -41.02 -0.17 -10.61
CA LEU A 358 -41.58 0.11 -9.27
C LEU A 358 -42.35 -1.11 -8.71
N PRO A 359 -42.66 -1.17 -7.40
CA PRO A 359 -42.86 -2.41 -6.66
C PRO A 359 -44.32 -2.89 -6.56
N GLN A 360 -44.50 -4.21 -6.39
CA GLN A 360 -45.70 -4.80 -5.80
C GLN A 360 -45.35 -5.77 -4.64
N THR A 361 -46.08 -5.53 -3.55
CA THR A 361 -46.37 -6.31 -2.34
C THR A 361 -46.25 -7.85 -2.40
N LEU A 362 -45.80 -8.49 -1.30
CA LEU A 362 -46.59 -9.40 -0.42
C LEU A 362 -45.72 -10.37 0.42
N GLN A 363 -46.04 -10.39 1.73
CA GLN A 363 -46.22 -11.51 2.66
C GLN A 363 -45.10 -12.48 3.10
N ALA A 364 -45.17 -12.73 4.42
CA ALA A 364 -44.35 -13.60 5.25
C ALA A 364 -44.63 -15.10 5.03
N LYS A 365 -43.62 -15.93 5.33
CA LYS A 365 -43.82 -17.34 5.69
C LYS A 365 -42.68 -17.87 6.57
N GLU A 366 -43.06 -18.42 7.72
CA GLU A 366 -42.24 -19.22 8.63
C GLU A 366 -41.86 -20.56 7.97
N VAL A 367 -40.69 -21.11 8.34
CA VAL A 367 -40.34 -22.51 8.07
C VAL A 367 -39.63 -23.11 9.29
N GLU A 368 -40.18 -24.24 9.75
CA GLU A 368 -39.75 -25.11 10.84
C GLU A 368 -38.37 -25.74 10.64
N VAL A 369 -37.71 -26.04 11.76
CA VAL A 369 -36.46 -26.79 11.86
C VAL A 369 -36.78 -28.29 12.02
N MET A 370 -36.26 -29.11 11.10
CA MET A 370 -36.29 -30.57 11.19
C MET A 370 -34.92 -31.09 11.64
N GLN A 371 -34.89 -31.80 12.77
CA GLN A 371 -33.72 -32.50 13.32
C GLN A 371 -33.53 -33.86 12.63
N THR A 372 -32.28 -34.22 12.32
CA THR A 372 -31.85 -35.62 12.12
C THR A 372 -30.49 -35.80 12.81
N GLY A 373 -30.38 -36.88 13.59
CA GLY A 373 -29.31 -37.13 14.54
C GLY A 373 -28.14 -37.99 14.04
N ASP A 374 -27.17 -38.06 14.97
CA ASP A 374 -26.28 -39.15 15.37
C ASP A 374 -25.36 -39.86 14.36
N THR A 375 -24.05 -39.62 14.57
CA THR A 375 -22.89 -40.56 14.62
C THR A 375 -21.66 -39.62 14.72
N GLU A 376 -20.67 -39.69 15.61
CA GLU A 376 -19.89 -40.81 16.12
C GLU A 376 -19.18 -40.37 17.43
N LYS A 377 -19.17 -41.26 18.43
CA LYS A 377 -18.39 -41.16 19.67
C LYS A 377 -16.94 -41.59 19.38
N GLY A 378 -16.03 -40.64 19.20
CA GLY A 378 -14.59 -40.91 19.07
C GLY A 378 -13.69 -39.80 19.62
N ASP A 379 -14.15 -38.54 19.62
CA ASP A 379 -13.31 -37.36 19.91
C ASP A 379 -13.54 -36.72 21.30
N ARG A 380 -13.95 -37.50 22.32
CA ARG A 380 -14.34 -36.93 23.63
C ARG A 380 -13.22 -36.78 24.68
N GLU A 381 -12.04 -37.36 24.47
CA GLU A 381 -10.94 -37.24 25.45
C GLU A 381 -9.86 -36.23 25.05
N HIS A 382 -9.60 -36.04 23.74
CA HIS A 382 -8.66 -35.00 23.28
C HIS A 382 -9.29 -33.58 23.30
N MET A 383 -10.61 -33.50 23.32
CA MET A 383 -11.34 -32.22 23.42
C MET A 383 -11.54 -31.75 24.87
N ARG A 384 -11.25 -32.60 25.88
CA ARG A 384 -11.30 -32.23 27.31
C ARG A 384 -10.03 -31.57 27.82
N SER A 385 -8.85 -31.93 27.28
CA SER A 385 -7.58 -31.25 27.63
C SER A 385 -7.45 -29.90 26.94
N VAL A 386 -8.01 -29.75 25.72
CA VAL A 386 -8.09 -28.46 25.03
C VAL A 386 -9.23 -27.58 25.59
N SER A 387 -10.26 -28.17 26.23
CA SER A 387 -11.32 -27.39 26.90
C SER A 387 -10.89 -26.75 28.23
N LEU A 388 -9.90 -27.33 28.91
CA LEU A 388 -9.41 -26.82 30.20
C LEU A 388 -8.54 -25.56 30.06
N ASP A 389 -7.73 -25.48 28.99
CA ASP A 389 -6.96 -24.25 28.68
C ASP A 389 -7.84 -23.16 28.05
N SER A 390 -8.92 -23.53 27.34
CA SER A 390 -9.89 -22.56 26.82
C SER A 390 -10.87 -22.04 27.88
N GLN A 391 -11.04 -22.75 29.00
CA GLN A 391 -11.77 -22.23 30.16
C GLN A 391 -10.94 -21.25 31.01
N LYS A 392 -9.61 -21.39 31.09
CA LYS A 392 -8.75 -20.37 31.73
C LYS A 392 -8.60 -19.08 30.92
N ALA A 393 -8.85 -19.12 29.61
CA ALA A 393 -8.90 -17.94 28.76
C ALA A 393 -10.25 -17.20 28.77
N ALA A 394 -11.24 -17.71 29.53
CA ALA A 394 -12.64 -17.31 29.43
C ALA A 394 -13.19 -16.48 30.61
N GLU A 395 -12.34 -15.80 31.38
CA GLU A 395 -12.75 -14.71 32.28
C GLU A 395 -11.72 -13.56 32.22
N ILE A 396 -11.58 -12.91 31.06
CA ILE A 396 -11.13 -11.51 31.06
C ILE A 396 -12.41 -10.70 31.23
N GLU A 397 -12.70 -10.30 32.47
CA GLU A 397 -13.80 -9.39 32.78
C GLU A 397 -13.66 -8.15 31.88
N GLU A 398 -14.61 -7.94 30.96
CA GLU A 398 -14.61 -6.77 30.09
C GLU A 398 -14.76 -5.54 31.00
N LEU A 399 -13.78 -4.63 30.97
CA LEU A 399 -13.74 -3.44 31.83
C LEU A 399 -15.11 -2.75 31.84
N THR A 400 -15.70 -2.59 33.02
CA THR A 400 -16.91 -1.79 33.17
C THR A 400 -16.64 -0.37 32.67
N ARG A 401 -17.69 0.30 32.18
CA ARG A 401 -17.57 1.69 31.71
C ARG A 401 -16.93 2.61 32.76
N ALA A 402 -17.24 2.41 34.04
CA ALA A 402 -16.65 3.18 35.13
C ALA A 402 -15.14 2.98 35.21
N GLN A 403 -14.67 1.73 35.17
CA GLN A 403 -13.24 1.43 35.18
C GLN A 403 -12.52 1.97 33.94
N LEU A 404 -13.14 1.85 32.75
CA LEU A 404 -12.61 2.40 31.50
C LEU A 404 -12.51 3.93 31.56
N MET A 405 -13.51 4.58 32.13
CA MET A 405 -13.54 6.03 32.33
C MET A 405 -12.45 6.48 33.29
N THR A 406 -12.33 5.83 34.47
CA THR A 406 -11.28 6.12 35.45
C THR A 406 -9.89 5.97 34.83
N MET A 407 -9.67 4.90 34.07
CA MET A 407 -8.43 4.68 33.36
C MET A 407 -8.17 5.76 32.30
N ALA A 408 -9.17 6.13 31.50
CA ALA A 408 -9.03 7.17 30.48
C ALA A 408 -8.65 8.53 31.11
N LEU A 409 -9.37 8.96 32.15
CA LEU A 409 -9.06 10.19 32.89
C LEU A 409 -7.65 10.17 33.46
N SER A 410 -7.21 9.02 33.96
CA SER A 410 -5.87 8.88 34.52
C SER A 410 -4.78 9.14 33.48
N PHE A 411 -4.98 8.90 32.17
CA PHE A 411 -3.89 9.06 31.19
C PHE A 411 -3.25 10.45 31.15
N TYR A 412 -4.04 11.49 31.47
CA TYR A 412 -3.62 12.88 31.48
C TYR A 412 -3.95 13.56 32.82
N ASP A 413 -4.14 12.77 33.89
CA ASP A 413 -4.47 13.27 35.23
C ASP A 413 -5.65 14.26 35.23
N LEU A 414 -6.71 13.89 34.48
CA LEU A 414 -7.91 14.70 34.32
C LEU A 414 -8.78 14.58 35.57
N GLN A 415 -9.17 15.74 36.13
CA GLN A 415 -9.90 15.81 37.40
C GLN A 415 -11.41 15.95 37.20
N HIS A 416 -11.80 16.48 36.04
CA HIS A 416 -13.17 16.83 35.77
C HIS A 416 -13.65 16.25 34.44
N THR A 417 -14.97 16.06 34.34
CA THR A 417 -15.62 15.56 33.14
C THR A 417 -17.00 16.19 33.00
N HIS A 418 -17.34 16.51 31.76
CA HIS A 418 -18.66 16.96 31.36
C HIS A 418 -19.09 16.23 30.09
N ILE A 419 -20.32 15.69 30.08
CA ILE A 419 -20.89 15.02 28.91
C ILE A 419 -22.01 15.89 28.36
N ILE A 420 -21.87 16.32 27.12
CA ILE A 420 -22.89 17.04 26.37
C ILE A 420 -23.51 16.04 25.39
N HIS A 421 -24.79 15.74 25.56
CA HIS A 421 -25.52 14.80 24.69
C HIS A 421 -26.68 15.52 24.02
N GLU A 422 -26.69 15.49 22.70
CA GLU A 422 -27.85 15.85 21.89
C GLU A 422 -28.54 14.59 21.37
N LYS A 423 -29.82 14.41 21.70
CA LYS A 423 -30.57 13.17 21.42
C LYS A 423 -30.91 13.03 19.94
N ASP A 424 -31.15 14.13 19.25
CA ASP A 424 -31.34 14.18 17.80
C ASP A 424 -30.31 15.15 17.20
N PRO A 425 -29.20 14.65 16.62
CA PRO A 425 -29.03 13.36 15.93
C PRO A 425 -28.16 12.31 16.67
N ASP A 426 -28.34 12.14 17.98
CA ASP A 426 -27.52 11.27 18.85
C ASP A 426 -26.01 11.57 18.80
N THR A 427 -25.67 12.85 18.97
CA THR A 427 -24.27 13.30 19.10
C THR A 427 -23.92 13.43 20.58
N LYS A 428 -22.92 12.67 21.03
CA LYS A 428 -22.35 12.78 22.38
C LYS A 428 -20.95 13.35 22.32
N VAL A 429 -20.67 14.31 23.19
CA VAL A 429 -19.35 14.92 23.37
C VAL A 429 -18.95 14.76 24.82
N LEU A 430 -17.80 14.15 25.04
CA LEU A 430 -17.15 14.05 26.34
C LEU A 430 -16.05 15.12 26.38
N VAL A 431 -16.12 16.03 27.33
CA VAL A 431 -15.06 17.00 27.63
C VAL A 431 -14.47 16.63 28.98
N SER A 432 -13.18 16.35 29.05
CA SER A 432 -12.47 16.03 30.29
C SER A 432 -11.26 16.93 30.42
N TRP A 433 -11.01 17.48 31.61
CA TRP A 433 -9.97 18.49 31.79
C TRP A 433 -9.32 18.47 33.18
N ASN A 434 -8.17 19.11 33.27
CA ASN A 434 -7.50 19.53 34.51
C ASN A 434 -7.05 21.00 34.35
N ASN A 435 -5.97 21.40 35.02
CA ASN A 435 -5.49 22.78 35.00
C ASN A 435 -4.91 23.23 33.65
N ASP A 436 -4.30 22.33 32.87
CA ASP A 436 -3.55 22.66 31.66
C ASP A 436 -3.86 21.77 30.45
N THR A 437 -4.72 20.75 30.62
CA THR A 437 -5.01 19.74 29.60
C THR A 437 -6.51 19.58 29.41
N ILE A 438 -6.94 19.54 28.15
CA ILE A 438 -8.32 19.27 27.74
C ILE A 438 -8.33 18.09 26.77
N VAL A 439 -9.19 17.12 27.02
CA VAL A 439 -9.50 16.02 26.10
C VAL A 439 -10.96 16.12 25.69
N VAL A 440 -11.21 16.20 24.38
CA VAL A 440 -12.55 16.24 23.78
C VAL A 440 -12.77 15.01 22.92
N ALA A 441 -13.70 14.14 23.30
CA ALA A 441 -14.03 12.92 22.56
C ALA A 441 -15.44 12.96 22.01
N PHE A 442 -15.58 12.58 20.73
CA PHE A 442 -16.84 12.62 20.00
C PHE A 442 -17.36 11.22 19.67
N ARG A 443 -18.64 10.99 19.98
CA ARG A 443 -19.44 9.88 19.43
C ARG A 443 -20.33 10.41 18.31
N GLY A 444 -20.57 9.59 17.29
CA GLY A 444 -21.67 9.82 16.36
C GLY A 444 -22.29 8.51 15.88
N THR A 445 -23.57 8.53 15.57
CA THR A 445 -24.30 7.39 14.99
C THR A 445 -24.15 7.34 13.48
N ALA A 446 -23.89 6.14 12.94
CA ALA A 446 -23.65 5.94 11.53
C ALA A 446 -24.94 6.05 10.70
N SER A 447 -25.33 7.26 10.31
CA SER A 447 -26.28 7.44 9.20
C SER A 447 -25.58 8.11 8.02
N LEU A 448 -25.09 7.28 7.09
CA LEU A 448 -24.56 7.70 5.79
C LEU A 448 -25.68 8.05 4.78
N LYS A 449 -26.94 8.20 5.23
CA LYS A 449 -28.11 8.27 4.34
C LYS A 449 -28.22 9.52 3.46
N ASN A 450 -27.30 10.49 3.52
CA ASN A 450 -27.42 11.73 2.74
C ASN A 450 -26.07 12.35 2.34
N ALA A 451 -25.60 12.08 1.12
CA ALA A 451 -24.34 12.58 0.56
C ALA A 451 -24.47 13.99 -0.07
N TRP A 452 -24.88 14.98 0.71
CA TRP A 452 -24.98 16.39 0.28
C TRP A 452 -23.91 17.26 0.96
N ARG A 453 -23.56 18.43 0.40
CA ARG A 453 -22.64 19.41 1.02
C ARG A 453 -23.39 20.50 1.79
N ALA A 454 -22.82 20.92 2.92
CA ALA A 454 -23.17 22.15 3.60
C ALA A 454 -22.00 23.12 3.54
N GLU A 455 -22.31 24.40 3.61
CA GLU A 455 -21.32 25.44 3.83
C GLU A 455 -20.85 25.38 5.28
N HIS A 456 -19.54 25.35 5.50
CA HIS A 456 -18.94 25.63 6.80
C HIS A 456 -18.56 27.12 6.84
N VAL A 457 -18.62 27.71 8.02
CA VAL A 457 -18.24 29.12 8.25
C VAL A 457 -16.73 29.16 8.54
N PRO A 458 -15.95 30.15 8.05
CA PRO A 458 -16.36 31.35 7.30
C PRO A 458 -16.59 31.11 5.80
N LYS A 459 -17.62 31.78 5.26
CA LYS A 459 -18.00 31.75 3.83
C LYS A 459 -17.01 32.56 2.97
N ARG A 460 -15.81 32.04 2.72
CA ARG A 460 -14.77 32.72 1.93
C ARG A 460 -14.49 32.00 0.60
N GLY A 461 -14.26 32.76 -0.47
CA GLY A 461 -13.87 32.23 -1.79
C GLY A 461 -15.02 31.90 -2.76
N ARG A 462 -14.68 31.76 -4.05
CA ARG A 462 -15.65 31.49 -5.13
C ARG A 462 -16.03 30.00 -5.18
N PHE A 463 -17.33 29.70 -5.07
CA PHE A 463 -17.88 28.34 -5.05
C PHE A 463 -17.55 27.53 -6.31
N TRP A 464 -17.73 28.12 -7.50
CA TRP A 464 -17.52 27.44 -8.79
C TRP A 464 -16.05 27.10 -9.07
N LEU A 465 -15.10 27.84 -8.48
CA LEU A 465 -13.66 27.55 -8.59
C LEU A 465 -13.18 26.49 -7.59
N GLY A 466 -14.08 25.92 -6.77
CA GLY A 466 -13.73 24.96 -5.73
C GLY A 466 -12.79 25.53 -4.65
N ARG A 467 -12.71 26.86 -4.55
CA ARG A 467 -11.86 27.58 -3.58
C ARG A 467 -12.57 27.85 -2.25
N ARG A 468 -13.89 27.62 -2.20
CA ARG A 468 -14.70 27.81 -1.01
C ARG A 468 -14.61 26.58 -0.10
N PRO A 469 -14.27 26.72 1.19
CA PRO A 469 -14.36 25.62 2.16
C PRO A 469 -15.78 25.09 2.24
N LEU A 470 -15.96 23.80 1.98
CA LEU A 470 -17.25 23.12 2.09
C LEU A 470 -17.08 21.84 2.87
N VAL A 471 -18.06 21.50 3.68
CA VAL A 471 -18.08 20.29 4.51
C VAL A 471 -19.27 19.41 4.15
N HIS A 472 -19.29 18.18 4.66
CA HIS A 472 -20.41 17.29 4.47
C HIS A 472 -21.65 17.80 5.23
N LYS A 473 -22.81 17.85 4.57
CA LYS A 473 -24.05 18.41 5.11
C LYS A 473 -24.52 17.68 6.36
N GLY A 474 -24.43 16.35 6.37
CA GLY A 474 -24.80 15.55 7.53
C GLY A 474 -23.90 15.82 8.73
N PHE A 475 -22.60 16.01 8.51
CA PHE A 475 -21.65 16.24 9.61
C PHE A 475 -21.84 17.63 10.19
N TRP A 476 -22.00 18.63 9.32
CA TRP A 476 -22.32 19.99 9.77
C TRP A 476 -23.64 20.04 10.53
N ARG A 477 -24.70 19.41 10.00
CA ARG A 477 -26.00 19.33 10.69
C ARG A 477 -25.87 18.72 12.08
N SER A 478 -25.04 17.69 12.25
CA SER A 478 -24.85 17.04 13.56
C SER A 478 -24.07 17.93 14.52
N TRP A 479 -23.08 18.67 14.02
CA TRP A 479 -22.31 19.62 14.83
C TRP A 479 -23.09 20.90 15.19
N SER A 480 -23.97 21.35 14.31
CA SER A 480 -24.81 22.54 14.53
C SER A 480 -26.21 22.23 15.07
N ALA A 481 -26.53 20.96 15.31
CA ALA A 481 -27.86 20.56 15.79
C ALA A 481 -28.08 21.11 17.19
N HIS A 482 -29.20 21.81 17.39
CA HIS A 482 -29.63 22.32 18.70
C HIS A 482 -28.51 23.04 19.48
N GLY A 483 -27.63 23.76 18.77
CA GLY A 483 -26.52 24.50 19.38
C GLY A 483 -25.50 23.63 20.13
N ILE A 484 -25.35 22.33 19.81
CA ILE A 484 -24.35 21.49 20.48
C ILE A 484 -22.93 22.02 20.29
N GLY A 485 -22.59 22.48 19.07
CA GLY A 485 -21.30 23.11 18.79
C GLY A 485 -21.07 24.35 19.65
N ASP A 486 -22.05 25.24 19.74
CA ASP A 486 -21.96 26.45 20.55
C ASP A 486 -21.77 26.12 22.03
N ARG A 487 -22.56 25.17 22.58
CA ARG A 487 -22.40 24.71 23.97
C ARG A 487 -21.00 24.15 24.27
N VAL A 488 -20.40 23.42 23.32
CA VAL A 488 -19.03 22.91 23.48
C VAL A 488 -18.02 24.06 23.46
N MET A 489 -18.18 25.01 22.54
CA MET A 489 -17.31 26.18 22.42
C MET A 489 -17.39 27.08 23.64
N ASP A 490 -18.60 27.40 24.11
CA ASP A 490 -18.85 28.19 25.31
C ASP A 490 -18.24 27.53 26.54
N PHE A 491 -18.38 26.21 26.66
CA PHE A 491 -17.80 25.45 27.76
C PHE A 491 -16.26 25.48 27.72
N ILE A 492 -15.63 25.27 26.56
CA ILE A 492 -14.16 25.40 26.46
C ILE A 492 -13.72 26.84 26.78
N GLY A 493 -14.46 27.83 26.30
CA GLY A 493 -14.21 29.24 26.61
C GLY A 493 -14.28 29.53 28.10
N SER A 494 -15.28 29.00 28.81
CA SER A 494 -15.39 29.18 30.26
C SER A 494 -14.22 28.54 31.01
N LEU A 495 -13.75 27.36 30.58
CA LEU A 495 -12.57 26.72 31.19
C LEU A 495 -11.31 27.60 31.08
N LEU A 496 -11.10 28.28 29.95
CA LEU A 496 -9.97 29.19 29.77
C LEU A 496 -10.06 30.43 30.67
N VAL A 497 -11.27 30.96 30.83
CA VAL A 497 -11.52 32.11 31.71
C VAL A 497 -11.31 31.72 33.17
N ASP A 498 -11.81 30.56 33.57
CA ASP A 498 -11.76 30.07 34.96
C ASP A 498 -10.33 29.71 35.38
N SER A 499 -9.53 29.08 34.50
CA SER A 499 -8.15 28.70 34.83
C SER A 499 -7.19 29.87 34.87
N LYS A 500 -7.53 30.99 34.22
CA LYS A 500 -6.67 32.16 34.01
C LYS A 500 -5.35 31.87 33.28
N LEU A 501 -5.21 30.68 32.67
CA LEU A 501 -4.07 30.35 31.83
C LEU A 501 -4.30 30.83 30.39
N PRO A 502 -3.28 31.35 29.71
CA PRO A 502 -3.39 31.69 28.31
C PRO A 502 -3.58 30.41 27.48
N ALA A 503 -4.36 30.48 26.40
CA ALA A 503 -4.61 29.34 25.51
C ALA A 503 -3.32 28.71 24.93
N ALA A 504 -2.19 29.44 24.91
CA ALA A 504 -0.91 28.91 24.46
C ALA A 504 -0.29 27.86 25.39
N ASP A 505 -0.69 27.83 26.66
CA ASP A 505 -0.15 26.93 27.70
C ASP A 505 -1.01 25.68 27.88
N TRP A 506 -2.15 25.59 27.19
CA TRP A 506 -3.03 24.44 27.23
C TRP A 506 -2.63 23.35 26.22
N HIS A 507 -2.68 22.10 26.66
CA HIS A 507 -2.58 20.89 25.85
C HIS A 507 -3.99 20.38 25.48
N VAL A 508 -4.34 20.42 24.19
CA VAL A 508 -5.69 20.07 23.73
C VAL A 508 -5.63 18.82 22.85
N TYR A 509 -6.31 17.77 23.28
CA TYR A 509 -6.47 16.55 22.51
C TYR A 509 -7.91 16.37 22.05
N ILE A 510 -8.11 16.15 20.76
CA ILE A 510 -9.44 15.95 20.17
C ILE A 510 -9.48 14.60 19.48
N THR A 511 -10.50 13.80 19.78
CA THR A 511 -10.62 12.45 19.26
C THR A 511 -12.05 12.06 18.91
N GLY A 512 -12.17 11.02 18.09
CA GLY A 512 -13.45 10.47 17.71
C GLY A 512 -13.30 9.33 16.72
N HIS A 513 -14.24 8.40 16.81
CA HIS A 513 -14.37 7.28 15.88
C HIS A 513 -15.50 7.50 14.89
N SER A 514 -15.38 6.95 13.67
CA SER A 514 -16.43 7.00 12.64
C SER A 514 -16.96 8.41 12.39
N LEU A 515 -18.29 8.64 12.47
CA LEU A 515 -18.92 9.96 12.41
C LEU A 515 -18.34 10.92 13.46
N GLY A 516 -18.12 10.44 14.69
CA GLY A 516 -17.45 11.21 15.74
C GLY A 516 -16.08 11.73 15.32
N GLY A 517 -15.32 10.99 14.50
CA GLY A 517 -14.05 11.47 13.94
C GLY A 517 -14.22 12.61 12.93
N ALA A 518 -15.34 12.66 12.19
CA ALA A 518 -15.66 13.79 11.34
C ALA A 518 -16.08 15.02 12.15
N LEU A 519 -16.85 14.83 13.23
CA LEU A 519 -17.23 15.90 14.16
C LEU A 519 -16.03 16.45 14.91
N ALA A 520 -15.13 15.59 15.39
CA ALA A 520 -13.85 15.94 15.96
C ALA A 520 -13.02 16.84 15.03
N THR A 521 -13.06 16.57 13.71
CA THR A 521 -12.38 17.41 12.71
C THR A 521 -13.06 18.79 12.55
N LEU A 522 -14.40 18.87 12.62
CA LEU A 522 -15.11 20.15 12.55
C LEU A 522 -14.88 20.97 13.82
N ALA A 523 -15.07 20.35 14.98
CA ALA A 523 -14.86 20.97 16.28
C ALA A 523 -13.42 21.46 16.44
N ALA A 524 -12.42 20.67 16.03
CA ALA A 524 -11.03 21.11 16.08
C ALA A 524 -10.78 22.38 15.25
N TYR A 525 -11.39 22.51 14.08
CA TYR A 525 -11.30 23.72 13.27
C TYR A 525 -11.90 24.94 13.99
N ASP A 526 -13.10 24.78 14.55
CA ASP A 526 -13.79 25.87 15.25
C ASP A 526 -13.04 26.27 16.53
N ILE A 527 -12.60 25.29 17.33
CA ILE A 527 -11.79 25.47 18.55
C ILE A 527 -10.48 26.19 18.23
N GLN A 528 -9.73 25.73 17.23
CA GLN A 528 -8.46 26.36 16.85
C GLN A 528 -8.65 27.79 16.34
N THR A 529 -9.73 28.02 15.58
CA THR A 529 -10.04 29.35 15.01
C THR A 529 -10.45 30.34 16.08
N ALA A 530 -11.20 29.89 17.10
CA ALA A 530 -11.67 30.75 18.18
C ALA A 530 -10.59 31.05 19.22
N PHE A 531 -9.82 30.04 19.63
CA PHE A 531 -8.95 30.14 20.82
C PHE A 531 -7.45 30.14 20.52
N GLY A 532 -7.01 29.65 19.35
CA GLY A 532 -5.61 29.75 18.93
C GLY A 532 -4.60 28.93 19.75
N PHE A 533 -4.97 27.75 20.22
CA PHE A 533 -4.10 26.85 20.98
C PHE A 533 -2.77 26.54 20.27
N LYS A 534 -1.67 26.48 21.04
CA LYS A 534 -0.34 26.15 20.50
C LYS A 534 -0.12 24.65 20.35
N ASP A 535 -0.65 23.86 21.28
CA ASP A 535 -0.57 22.39 21.27
C ASP A 535 -1.97 21.79 21.19
N LEU A 536 -2.51 21.76 19.96
CA LEU A 536 -3.77 21.08 19.66
C LEU A 536 -3.50 19.90 18.74
N GLN A 537 -3.89 18.71 19.19
CA GLN A 537 -3.65 17.45 18.50
C GLN A 537 -4.95 16.70 18.26
N VAL A 538 -5.10 16.16 17.04
CA VAL A 538 -6.33 15.49 16.64
C VAL A 538 -6.03 14.08 16.20
N TYR A 539 -6.58 13.08 16.89
CA TYR A 539 -6.45 11.67 16.52
C TYR A 539 -7.83 11.08 16.29
N THR A 540 -8.09 10.63 15.06
CA THR A 540 -9.40 10.06 14.71
C THR A 540 -9.26 8.66 14.15
N TYR A 541 -10.26 7.82 14.43
CA TYR A 541 -10.24 6.40 14.07
C TYR A 541 -11.38 6.11 13.10
N GLY A 542 -11.07 5.64 11.89
CA GLY A 542 -12.12 5.28 10.93
C GLY A 542 -12.92 6.47 10.39
N ALA A 543 -12.47 7.70 10.63
CA ALA A 543 -13.19 8.90 10.20
C ALA A 543 -13.40 8.95 8.68
N PRO A 544 -14.60 9.31 8.18
CA PRO A 544 -14.84 9.60 6.76
C PRO A 544 -14.16 10.91 6.33
N ARG A 545 -14.31 11.29 5.07
CA ARG A 545 -13.77 12.58 4.56
C ARG A 545 -14.73 13.71 4.93
N THR A 546 -14.26 14.68 5.71
CA THR A 546 -15.12 15.71 6.32
C THR A 546 -15.50 16.85 5.38
N GLY A 547 -14.59 17.31 4.52
CA GLY A 547 -14.83 18.47 3.65
C GLY A 547 -14.12 18.41 2.32
N ASN A 548 -14.11 19.51 1.56
CA ASN A 548 -13.50 19.59 0.24
C ASN A 548 -12.00 19.95 0.29
N HIS A 549 -11.37 20.08 -0.88
CA HIS A 549 -9.95 20.43 -0.97
C HIS A 549 -9.61 21.82 -0.41
N ALA A 550 -10.54 22.78 -0.43
CA ALA A 550 -10.35 24.10 0.16
C ALA A 550 -10.36 24.01 1.68
N PHE A 551 -11.40 23.38 2.27
CA PHE A 551 -11.48 23.14 3.70
C PHE A 551 -10.25 22.37 4.22
N ALA A 552 -9.86 21.29 3.55
CA ALA A 552 -8.71 20.51 3.97
C ALA A 552 -7.41 21.31 3.98
N ARG A 553 -7.23 22.24 3.04
CA ARG A 553 -6.03 23.09 2.97
C ARG A 553 -5.99 24.13 4.08
N GLU A 554 -7.12 24.78 4.36
CA GLU A 554 -7.23 25.75 5.45
C GLU A 554 -7.04 25.07 6.80
N TYR A 555 -7.71 23.93 7.00
CA TYR A 555 -7.56 23.11 8.19
C TYR A 555 -6.11 22.68 8.41
N GLU A 556 -5.44 22.13 7.39
CA GLU A 556 -4.04 21.65 7.50
C GLU A 556 -3.05 22.77 7.85
N ALA A 557 -3.36 24.01 7.47
CA ALA A 557 -2.54 25.17 7.82
C ALA A 557 -2.70 25.58 9.29
N LEU A 558 -3.89 25.36 9.87
CA LEU A 558 -4.19 25.68 11.27
C LEU A 558 -3.76 24.56 12.22
N ILE A 559 -4.00 23.30 11.86
CA ILE A 559 -3.85 22.14 12.76
C ILE A 559 -3.01 21.05 12.07
N PRO A 560 -1.68 21.25 11.96
CA PRO A 560 -0.79 20.29 11.31
C PRO A 560 -0.70 18.95 12.07
N GLU A 561 -0.98 18.93 13.37
CA GLU A 561 -0.98 17.76 14.26
C GLU A 561 -2.30 16.96 14.20
N THR A 562 -2.80 16.73 12.98
CA THR A 562 -4.00 15.91 12.75
C THR A 562 -3.64 14.57 12.12
N TRP A 563 -4.03 13.50 12.81
CA TRP A 563 -3.73 12.12 12.50
C TRP A 563 -5.01 11.29 12.35
N HIS A 564 -5.18 10.72 11.17
CA HIS A 564 -6.27 9.80 10.88
C HIS A 564 -5.75 8.37 10.87
N VAL A 565 -6.03 7.66 11.95
CA VAL A 565 -5.75 6.23 12.08
C VAL A 565 -6.81 5.44 11.29
N VAL A 566 -6.35 4.59 10.38
CA VAL A 566 -7.18 3.84 9.45
C VAL A 566 -6.78 2.37 9.50
N HIS A 567 -7.71 1.51 9.92
CA HIS A 567 -7.54 0.08 9.77
C HIS A 567 -7.52 -0.25 8.27
N ASP A 568 -6.54 -1.03 7.79
CA ASP A 568 -6.31 -1.23 6.36
C ASP A 568 -7.54 -1.81 5.65
N SER A 569 -8.30 -2.68 6.30
CA SER A 569 -9.54 -3.24 5.74
C SER A 569 -10.82 -2.40 5.95
N ASP A 570 -10.74 -1.25 6.60
CA ASP A 570 -11.91 -0.39 6.83
C ASP A 570 -12.35 0.30 5.52
N VAL A 571 -13.64 0.21 5.23
CA VAL A 571 -14.30 0.79 4.07
C VAL A 571 -14.66 2.27 4.27
N ILE A 572 -15.03 2.69 5.48
CA ILE A 572 -15.61 4.01 5.75
C ILE A 572 -14.63 5.16 5.42
N PRO A 573 -13.34 5.11 5.84
CA PRO A 573 -12.30 6.07 5.45
C PRO A 573 -12.08 6.22 3.94
N ARG A 574 -12.54 5.25 3.16
CA ARG A 574 -12.31 5.16 1.71
C ARG A 574 -13.48 5.72 0.90
N VAL A 575 -14.69 5.81 1.46
CA VAL A 575 -15.89 6.36 0.81
C VAL A 575 -15.75 7.86 0.45
N GLY A 576 -16.39 8.31 -0.62
CA GLY A 576 -16.42 9.72 -1.04
C GLY A 576 -15.27 10.16 -1.97
N LYS A 577 -14.43 9.23 -2.46
CA LYS A 577 -13.32 9.56 -3.40
C LYS A 577 -13.79 9.83 -4.83
N PHE A 578 -14.82 9.13 -5.31
CA PHE A 578 -15.28 9.20 -6.71
C PHE A 578 -16.01 10.50 -7.04
N VAL A 579 -16.60 11.16 -6.04
CA VAL A 579 -17.31 12.44 -6.25
C VAL A 579 -16.34 13.62 -6.17
N ARG A 580 -15.07 13.51 -6.63
CA ARG A 580 -13.98 14.54 -6.80
C ARG A 580 -13.91 15.76 -5.85
N MET A 581 -14.58 15.74 -4.71
CA MET A 581 -14.99 16.95 -4.03
C MET A 581 -14.88 16.82 -2.51
N TYR A 582 -14.55 15.64 -1.98
CA TYR A 582 -14.20 15.47 -0.57
C TYR A 582 -12.74 15.04 -0.41
N LYS A 583 -12.05 15.69 0.51
CA LYS A 583 -10.65 15.52 0.89
C LYS A 583 -10.58 15.41 2.41
N ARG A 584 -9.74 14.49 2.87
CA ARG A 584 -9.40 14.36 4.29
C ARG A 584 -8.28 15.37 4.60
N PRO A 585 -8.44 16.25 5.60
CA PRO A 585 -7.32 17.03 6.12
C PRO A 585 -6.29 16.15 6.84
N GLY A 586 -5.11 16.68 7.15
CA GLY A 586 -4.12 16.01 7.99
C GLY A 586 -3.47 14.76 7.38
N ALA A 587 -2.70 14.06 8.21
CA ALA A 587 -1.93 12.89 7.83
C ALA A 587 -2.71 11.59 8.11
N ARG A 588 -2.42 10.54 7.32
CA ARG A 588 -3.00 9.21 7.51
C ARG A 588 -2.00 8.26 8.14
N VAL A 589 -2.47 7.41 9.04
CA VAL A 589 -1.74 6.25 9.55
C VAL A 589 -2.54 5.00 9.22
N ILE A 590 -1.96 4.07 8.47
CA ILE A 590 -2.60 2.79 8.15
C ILE A 590 -2.03 1.72 9.07
N ILE A 591 -2.93 1.04 9.78
CA ILE A 591 -2.58 -0.07 10.67
C ILE A 591 -3.29 -1.36 10.23
N ASP A 592 -2.70 -2.50 10.55
CA ASP A 592 -3.34 -3.81 10.37
C ASP A 592 -3.11 -4.71 11.58
N ARG A 593 -3.99 -5.72 11.76
CA ARG A 593 -3.86 -6.73 12.82
C ARG A 593 -2.62 -7.60 12.69
N LYS A 594 -1.94 -7.56 11.54
CA LYS A 594 -0.71 -8.31 11.30
C LYS A 594 0.50 -7.58 11.88
N GLY A 595 0.34 -6.33 12.31
CA GLY A 595 1.38 -5.50 12.91
C GLY A 595 2.15 -4.63 11.94
N SER A 596 1.59 -4.34 10.77
CA SER A 596 2.14 -3.31 9.88
C SER A 596 1.55 -1.94 10.25
N ILE A 597 2.42 -0.94 10.34
CA ILE A 597 2.06 0.47 10.50
C ILE A 597 2.72 1.30 9.39
N VAL A 598 1.92 2.10 8.69
CA VAL A 598 2.37 2.98 7.60
C VAL A 598 1.88 4.38 7.83
N VAL A 599 2.78 5.24 8.30
CA VAL A 599 2.53 6.66 8.50
C VAL A 599 2.71 7.42 7.19
N ARG A 600 1.85 8.40 6.93
CA ARG A 600 1.84 9.24 5.72
C ARG A 600 2.04 8.44 4.42
N PRO A 601 1.17 7.45 4.12
CA PRO A 601 1.32 6.65 2.91
C PRO A 601 1.29 7.54 1.67
N SER A 602 2.23 7.31 0.75
CA SER A 602 2.26 7.97 -0.54
C SER A 602 1.01 7.65 -1.37
N ALA A 603 0.71 8.49 -2.36
CA ALA A 603 -0.38 8.22 -3.29
C ALA A 603 -0.25 6.84 -3.98
N LEU A 604 1.00 6.42 -4.21
CA LEU A 604 1.34 5.13 -4.80
C LEU A 604 0.97 3.96 -3.88
N GLU A 605 1.38 4.02 -2.60
CA GLU A 605 1.05 3.01 -1.61
C GLU A 605 -0.47 2.89 -1.43
N LEU A 606 -1.17 4.02 -1.35
CA LEU A 606 -2.62 4.03 -1.24
C LEU A 606 -3.33 3.38 -2.44
N HIS A 607 -2.74 3.49 -3.63
CA HIS A 607 -3.31 2.93 -4.85
C HIS A 607 -3.04 1.42 -4.96
N LEU A 608 -1.88 0.96 -4.51
CA LEU A 608 -1.45 -0.43 -4.66
C LEU A 608 -1.81 -1.33 -3.49
N ARG A 609 -2.09 -0.79 -2.31
CA ARG A 609 -2.51 -1.62 -1.17
C ARG A 609 -3.74 -2.49 -1.49
N PRO A 610 -3.75 -3.76 -1.07
CA PRO A 610 -4.85 -4.68 -1.34
C PRO A 610 -6.16 -4.16 -0.74
N THR A 611 -7.24 -4.25 -1.50
CA THR A 611 -8.56 -3.74 -1.12
C THR A 611 -9.43 -4.86 -0.54
N CYS A 612 -9.15 -5.30 0.68
CA CYS A 612 -10.19 -5.98 1.46
C CYS A 612 -11.03 -4.89 2.11
N ARG A 613 -12.33 -4.84 1.81
CA ARG A 613 -13.26 -3.87 2.38
C ARG A 613 -14.16 -4.63 3.33
N SER A 614 -14.19 -4.22 4.60
CA SER A 614 -15.00 -4.88 5.62
C SER A 614 -15.60 -3.83 6.54
N LEU A 615 -16.91 -3.94 6.76
CA LEU A 615 -17.60 -3.17 7.81
C LEU A 615 -17.19 -3.66 9.20
N LYS A 616 -16.89 -4.96 9.37
CA LYS A 616 -16.34 -5.49 10.65
C LYS A 616 -15.01 -4.84 11.03
N ALA A 617 -14.21 -4.44 10.04
CA ALA A 617 -12.96 -3.73 10.25
C ALA A 617 -13.16 -2.27 10.71
N HIS A 618 -14.37 -1.74 10.61
CA HIS A 618 -14.69 -0.37 11.03
C HIS A 618 -14.86 -0.25 12.55
N TYR A 619 -15.35 -1.28 13.25
CA TYR A 619 -15.58 -1.22 14.70
C TYR A 619 -14.32 -0.86 15.50
N LEU A 620 -14.49 -0.14 16.61
CA LEU A 620 -13.41 0.23 17.52
C LEU A 620 -12.56 -0.98 17.97
N LYS A 621 -13.19 -2.14 18.23
CA LYS A 621 -12.49 -3.40 18.58
C LYS A 621 -11.48 -3.83 17.53
N SER A 622 -11.76 -3.58 16.25
CA SER A 622 -10.83 -3.84 15.15
C SER A 622 -9.63 -2.90 15.17
N TYR A 623 -9.81 -1.64 15.54
CA TYR A 623 -8.73 -0.66 15.71
C TYR A 623 -7.82 -1.01 16.88
N GLN A 624 -8.42 -1.37 18.02
CA GLN A 624 -7.70 -1.87 19.20
C GLN A 624 -6.89 -3.11 18.87
N SER A 625 -7.51 -4.10 18.19
CA SER A 625 -6.82 -5.31 17.73
C SER A 625 -5.67 -5.01 16.76
N ALA A 626 -5.81 -3.98 15.92
CA ALA A 626 -4.76 -3.60 14.97
C ALA A 626 -3.59 -2.89 15.65
N LEU A 627 -3.84 -1.98 16.59
CA LEU A 627 -2.77 -1.37 17.39
C LEU A 627 -2.06 -2.43 18.26
N GLY A 628 -2.82 -3.33 18.89
CA GLY A 628 -2.24 -4.46 19.61
C GLY A 628 -1.45 -5.41 18.70
N GLY A 629 -1.86 -5.60 17.46
CA GLY A 629 -1.09 -6.31 16.44
C GLY A 629 0.25 -5.64 16.12
N VAL A 630 0.30 -4.29 16.07
CA VAL A 630 1.54 -3.52 15.88
C VAL A 630 2.49 -3.72 17.05
N LEU A 631 1.98 -3.68 18.28
CA LEU A 631 2.78 -3.91 19.49
C LEU A 631 3.27 -5.35 19.57
N ARG A 632 2.39 -6.35 19.36
CA ARG A 632 2.75 -7.78 19.35
C ARG A 632 3.82 -8.11 18.31
N ALA A 633 3.77 -7.47 17.14
CA ALA A 633 4.77 -7.67 16.10
C ALA A 633 6.20 -7.25 16.51
N GLN A 634 6.36 -6.47 17.58
CA GLN A 634 7.68 -6.08 18.10
C GLN A 634 8.39 -7.21 18.85
N PHE A 635 7.65 -8.24 19.26
CA PHE A 635 8.16 -9.47 19.88
C PHE A 635 8.37 -10.59 18.85
N CYS A 636 8.23 -10.29 17.56
CA CYS A 636 8.56 -11.23 16.50
C CYS A 636 9.93 -10.83 15.90
N PRO A 637 10.98 -11.68 16.02
CA PRO A 637 12.34 -11.34 15.57
C PRO A 637 12.44 -10.88 14.10
N LEU A 638 11.57 -11.41 13.23
CA LEU A 638 11.57 -11.08 11.80
C LEU A 638 10.74 -9.85 11.45
N LYS A 639 9.78 -9.44 12.31
CA LYS A 639 8.82 -8.38 12.03
C LYS A 639 9.05 -7.11 12.86
N ALA A 640 9.78 -7.21 13.96
CA ALA A 640 10.07 -6.11 14.85
C ALA A 640 10.76 -4.95 14.12
N PHE A 641 10.40 -3.73 14.52
CA PHE A 641 11.17 -2.55 14.17
C PHE A 641 12.46 -2.51 14.99
N VAL A 642 13.49 -1.86 14.45
CA VAL A 642 14.74 -1.63 15.19
C VAL A 642 14.40 -0.80 16.44
N GLY A 643 14.75 -1.31 17.63
CA GLY A 643 14.39 -0.70 18.90
C GLY A 643 12.89 -0.80 19.28
N GLY A 644 12.07 -1.41 18.44
CA GLY A 644 10.62 -1.51 18.63
C GLY A 644 10.22 -2.33 19.85
N ARG A 645 10.96 -3.39 20.18
CA ARG A 645 10.73 -4.19 21.41
C ARG A 645 10.92 -3.34 22.66
N ARG A 646 12.08 -2.67 22.79
CA ARG A 646 12.37 -1.76 23.91
C ARG A 646 11.33 -0.65 24.01
N ALA A 647 10.91 -0.09 22.88
CA ALA A 647 9.91 0.96 22.87
C ALA A 647 8.49 0.46 23.23
N ALA A 648 8.12 -0.75 22.82
CA ALA A 648 6.87 -1.39 23.22
C ALA A 648 6.84 -1.73 24.72
N LEU A 649 7.98 -2.20 25.26
CA LEU A 649 8.13 -2.41 26.70
C LEU A 649 8.10 -1.09 27.48
N SER A 650 8.80 -0.06 27.00
CA SER A 650 8.73 1.29 27.59
C SER A 650 7.31 1.88 27.58
N LEU A 651 6.51 1.55 26.57
CA LEU A 651 5.09 1.90 26.55
C LEU A 651 4.30 1.14 27.62
N ALA A 652 4.66 -0.12 27.90
CA ALA A 652 4.10 -0.93 28.98
C ALA A 652 4.59 -0.51 30.38
N ASP A 653 5.73 0.16 30.50
CA ASP A 653 6.21 0.69 31.79
C ASP A 653 5.26 1.76 32.35
N SER A 654 4.48 2.42 31.49
CA SER A 654 3.38 3.29 31.93
C SER A 654 2.27 2.41 32.53
N PRO A 655 2.03 2.44 33.86
CA PRO A 655 1.10 1.51 34.50
C PRO A 655 -0.32 1.62 33.93
N ARG A 656 -0.70 2.83 33.53
CA ARG A 656 -2.00 3.15 32.92
C ARG A 656 -2.14 2.54 31.53
N VAL A 657 -1.10 2.67 30.70
CA VAL A 657 -1.10 2.09 29.35
C VAL A 657 -1.02 0.57 29.41
N SER A 658 -0.20 0.02 30.31
CA SER A 658 -0.14 -1.41 30.59
C SER A 658 -1.50 -1.99 30.95
N SER A 659 -2.21 -1.34 31.90
CA SER A 659 -3.55 -1.76 32.33
C SER A 659 -4.55 -1.78 31.16
N TYR A 660 -4.52 -0.75 30.30
CA TYR A 660 -5.33 -0.75 29.08
C TYR A 660 -4.95 -1.91 28.18
N LEU A 661 -3.67 -2.07 27.83
CA LEU A 661 -3.22 -3.13 26.93
C LEU A 661 -3.61 -4.52 27.46
N CYS A 662 -3.42 -4.79 28.75
CA CYS A 662 -3.85 -6.04 29.39
C CYS A 662 -5.36 -6.26 29.28
N SER A 663 -6.18 -5.22 29.53
CA SER A 663 -7.65 -5.31 29.34
C SER A 663 -8.07 -5.60 27.90
N THR A 664 -7.20 -5.29 26.93
CA THR A 664 -7.43 -5.60 25.51
C THR A 664 -7.05 -7.04 25.14
N GLY A 665 -6.57 -7.85 26.09
CA GLY A 665 -5.98 -9.16 25.86
C GLY A 665 -4.55 -9.08 25.30
N LEU A 666 -3.82 -7.99 25.58
CA LEU A 666 -2.45 -7.78 25.16
C LEU A 666 -1.55 -7.51 26.38
N ASP A 667 -1.06 -8.58 27.00
CA ASP A 667 -0.03 -8.50 28.03
C ASP A 667 1.37 -8.51 27.37
N LEU A 668 2.01 -7.34 27.33
CA LEU A 668 3.33 -7.20 26.72
C LEU A 668 4.46 -7.81 27.59
N VAL A 669 4.26 -7.93 28.90
CA VAL A 669 5.24 -8.51 29.82
C VAL A 669 5.23 -10.02 29.67
N ALA A 670 4.07 -10.65 29.73
CA ALA A 670 3.92 -12.09 29.48
C ALA A 670 4.40 -12.49 28.08
N LEU A 671 4.13 -11.65 27.06
CA LEU A 671 4.66 -11.88 25.71
C LEU A 671 6.20 -11.83 25.69
N SER A 672 6.83 -10.96 26.48
CA SER A 672 8.28 -10.87 26.57
C SER A 672 8.92 -12.10 27.23
N GLU A 673 8.27 -12.67 28.25
CA GLU A 673 8.72 -13.86 28.97
C GLU A 673 8.54 -15.12 28.12
N SER A 674 7.41 -15.25 27.41
CA SER A 674 7.15 -16.39 26.52
C SER A 674 8.19 -16.53 25.39
N ASP A 675 8.71 -15.41 24.87
CA ASP A 675 9.75 -15.39 23.83
C ASP A 675 11.12 -15.81 24.40
N SER A 676 11.41 -15.47 25.67
CA SER A 676 12.65 -15.87 26.34
C SER A 676 12.77 -17.39 26.54
N SER A 677 11.64 -18.10 26.61
CA SER A 677 11.60 -19.57 26.70
C SER A 677 11.85 -20.30 25.36
N LEU A 678 11.87 -19.57 24.24
CA LEU A 678 11.91 -20.11 22.87
C LEU A 678 13.23 -19.86 22.13
N GLY A 679 14.26 -19.31 22.79
CA GLY A 679 15.51 -19.00 22.09
C GLY A 679 16.67 -18.57 22.96
N ASP A 680 17.22 -19.51 23.73
CA ASP A 680 18.62 -19.47 24.15
C ASP A 680 19.51 -19.83 22.94
N ALA A 681 19.60 -18.91 21.99
CA ALA A 681 20.48 -18.99 20.83
C ALA A 681 20.91 -17.59 20.38
N THR A 682 22.02 -17.15 20.95
CA THR A 682 22.90 -16.06 20.51
C THR A 682 22.39 -14.62 20.70
N ASP A 683 22.38 -14.19 21.96
CA ASP A 683 22.57 -12.77 22.35
C ASP A 683 24.02 -12.51 22.83
N SER A 684 24.98 -13.37 22.46
CA SER A 684 26.39 -13.25 22.87
C SER A 684 27.21 -12.20 22.11
N ASP A 685 26.63 -11.50 21.12
CA ASP A 685 27.31 -10.39 20.42
C ASP A 685 26.76 -9.00 20.82
N ALA A 686 25.87 -8.93 21.82
CA ALA A 686 25.32 -7.67 22.34
C ALA A 686 25.88 -7.27 23.72
N ALA A 687 26.77 -8.07 24.32
CA ALA A 687 27.36 -7.83 25.64
C ALA A 687 28.75 -7.16 25.54
N SER A 688 28.78 -5.89 25.13
CA SER A 688 29.86 -4.95 25.49
C SER A 688 29.38 -3.50 25.29
N VAL A 689 28.32 -3.12 25.99
CA VAL A 689 27.97 -1.71 26.15
C VAL A 689 27.75 -1.48 27.64
N THR A 690 28.79 -0.95 28.28
CA THR A 690 28.75 -0.46 29.66
C THR A 690 27.82 0.75 29.76
N SER A 691 27.26 0.94 30.96
CA SER A 691 26.06 1.71 31.28
C SER A 691 26.17 3.25 31.24
N ASP A 692 26.97 3.85 30.35
CA ASP A 692 27.15 5.32 30.32
C ASP A 692 26.92 6.00 28.93
N ASP A 693 26.39 5.29 27.92
CA ASP A 693 26.15 5.89 26.60
C ASP A 693 24.65 6.06 26.24
N VAL A 694 24.16 7.29 26.39
CA VAL A 694 22.94 7.81 25.73
C VAL A 694 23.18 7.87 24.18
N PRO A 695 22.19 7.56 23.32
CA PRO A 695 22.42 6.81 22.08
C PRO A 695 22.89 7.68 20.90
N SER A 696 24.09 7.40 20.38
CA SER A 696 24.71 8.16 19.27
C SER A 696 25.29 7.33 18.12
N ARG A 697 24.80 6.12 17.84
CA ARG A 697 25.18 5.39 16.61
C ARG A 697 23.98 5.04 15.73
N MET A 698 23.87 5.78 14.62
CA MET A 698 22.94 5.53 13.53
C MET A 698 23.07 4.08 13.02
N PRO A 699 21.95 3.38 12.75
CA PRO A 699 22.00 2.10 12.06
C PRO A 699 22.61 2.26 10.65
N ALA A 700 23.33 1.26 10.15
CA ALA A 700 23.96 1.29 8.82
C ALA A 700 22.99 1.63 7.66
N TRP A 701 21.70 1.29 7.78
CA TRP A 701 20.68 1.67 6.79
C TRP A 701 20.35 3.17 6.81
N ALA A 702 20.50 3.85 7.96
CA ALA A 702 20.31 5.28 8.08
C ALA A 702 21.45 6.04 7.38
N HIS A 703 22.69 5.50 7.42
CA HIS A 703 23.80 5.97 6.59
C HIS A 703 23.53 5.76 5.09
N ALA A 704 23.04 4.58 4.68
CA ALA A 704 22.68 4.33 3.28
C ALA A 704 21.49 5.19 2.78
N LEU A 705 20.56 5.52 3.68
CA LEU A 705 19.47 6.45 3.41
C LEU A 705 19.99 7.89 3.31
N MET A 706 20.99 8.27 4.11
CA MET A 706 21.67 9.56 3.99
C MET A 706 22.38 9.72 2.66
N ASP A 707 23.11 8.71 2.19
CA ASP A 707 23.74 8.72 0.86
C ASP A 707 22.70 8.88 -0.27
N GLN A 708 21.50 8.31 -0.10
CA GLN A 708 20.38 8.48 -1.04
C GLN A 708 19.68 9.84 -0.95
N VAL A 709 19.56 10.41 0.25
CA VAL A 709 18.90 11.71 0.48
C VAL A 709 19.81 12.86 0.05
N MET A 710 21.10 12.76 0.37
CA MET A 710 22.12 13.78 0.12
C MET A 710 22.74 13.71 -1.26
N GLY A 711 22.44 12.65 -2.04
CA GLY A 711 22.77 12.52 -3.45
C GLY A 711 24.21 12.94 -3.74
N THR A 712 25.19 12.11 -3.36
CA THR A 712 26.61 12.22 -3.71
C THR A 712 27.07 13.67 -3.87
N SER A 713 27.56 14.28 -2.78
CA SER A 713 28.32 15.53 -2.92
C SER A 713 29.38 15.30 -4.01
N LEU A 714 29.51 16.29 -4.89
CA LEU A 714 30.52 16.34 -5.96
C LEU A 714 31.92 15.95 -5.42
N GLU A 715 32.19 16.25 -4.14
CA GLU A 715 33.40 15.92 -3.40
C GLU A 715 33.64 14.41 -3.23
N SER A 716 32.60 13.59 -3.01
CA SER A 716 32.76 12.13 -2.88
C SER A 716 33.20 11.44 -4.18
N ASN A 717 32.81 12.01 -5.33
CA ASN A 717 33.23 11.53 -6.65
C ASN A 717 34.60 12.08 -7.06
N ILE A 718 34.97 13.29 -6.62
CA ILE A 718 36.35 13.80 -6.77
C ILE A 718 37.31 12.97 -5.93
N ALA A 719 36.94 12.59 -4.70
CA ALA A 719 37.75 11.73 -3.85
C ALA A 719 37.90 10.30 -4.41
N ARG A 720 36.84 9.72 -5.00
CA ARG A 720 36.93 8.40 -5.68
C ARG A 720 37.69 8.46 -7.01
N ALA A 721 37.58 9.54 -7.77
CA ALA A 721 38.37 9.74 -8.98
C ALA A 721 39.85 9.96 -8.68
N ALA A 722 40.17 10.66 -7.58
CA ALA A 722 41.55 10.86 -7.11
C ALA A 722 42.18 9.59 -6.50
N HIS A 723 41.36 8.65 -6.01
CA HIS A 723 41.86 7.38 -5.48
C HIS A 723 42.11 6.31 -6.55
N ILE A 724 41.57 6.47 -7.76
CA ILE A 724 41.79 5.57 -8.91
C ILE A 724 43.06 5.96 -9.69
N THR A 725 43.64 7.14 -9.47
CA THR A 725 44.85 7.63 -10.15
C THR A 725 46.16 7.51 -9.36
N ARG A 726 46.20 6.71 -8.28
CA ARG A 726 47.47 6.39 -7.59
C ARG A 726 47.62 4.89 -7.36
N GLN A 727 48.10 4.19 -8.38
CA GLN A 727 48.97 3.04 -8.21
C GLN A 727 50.30 3.33 -8.93
N PRO A 728 51.46 3.03 -8.32
CA PRO A 728 52.75 3.28 -8.95
C PRO A 728 53.05 2.14 -9.93
N ARG A 729 53.52 2.51 -11.14
CA ARG A 729 54.32 1.62 -11.97
C ARG A 729 55.60 2.36 -12.31
N ASP A 730 56.68 1.78 -11.82
CA ASP A 730 58.04 2.07 -12.24
C ASP A 730 58.25 1.70 -13.71
N ASP A 731 59.33 2.27 -14.24
CA ASP A 731 60.11 1.90 -15.42
C ASP A 731 59.91 2.67 -16.74
N HIS A 732 60.93 3.51 -16.96
CA HIS A 732 61.68 3.79 -18.19
C HIS A 732 61.12 4.74 -19.26
N ASP A 733 61.76 5.91 -19.27
CA ASP A 733 62.46 6.54 -20.40
C ASP A 733 61.71 7.29 -21.50
N LEU A 734 62.15 8.55 -21.61
CA LEU A 734 62.42 9.35 -22.82
C LEU A 734 61.30 10.23 -23.41
N VAL A 735 61.56 11.55 -23.25
CA VAL A 735 61.57 12.59 -24.30
C VAL A 735 60.35 13.52 -24.40
N THR A 736 60.48 14.63 -23.66
CA THR A 736 60.31 16.06 -24.04
C THR A 736 59.01 16.58 -24.66
N GLY A 737 58.48 17.67 -24.06
CA GLY A 737 57.82 18.76 -24.79
C GLY A 737 56.69 19.49 -24.06
N SER A 738 57.03 20.58 -23.35
CA SER A 738 56.22 21.78 -22.99
C SER A 738 54.68 21.68 -22.96
N ILE A 739 53.99 21.80 -21.81
CA ILE A 739 53.67 23.05 -21.08
C ILE A 739 53.52 24.28 -21.98
N GLN A 740 52.28 24.70 -22.33
CA GLN A 740 51.73 26.03 -22.01
C GLN A 740 50.32 26.24 -22.60
N GLU A 741 49.47 26.85 -21.77
CA GLU A 741 48.30 27.67 -22.12
C GLU A 741 47.05 26.93 -22.68
N SER A 742 45.83 27.07 -22.15
CA SER A 742 45.25 28.14 -21.36
C SER A 742 44.15 27.60 -20.43
N ALA A 743 44.32 27.78 -19.13
CA ALA A 743 43.25 27.81 -18.16
C ALA A 743 42.61 29.20 -18.19
N HIS A 744 41.53 29.39 -18.97
CA HIS A 744 40.52 30.42 -18.69
C HIS A 744 39.32 30.26 -19.62
N SER A 745 38.33 29.50 -19.18
CA SER A 745 36.91 29.86 -19.15
C SER A 745 36.08 28.59 -19.10
N LEU A 746 35.29 28.46 -18.03
CA LEU A 746 33.91 27.94 -18.02
C LEU A 746 33.47 27.84 -16.55
N ARG A 747 33.46 29.00 -15.88
CA ARG A 747 32.40 29.36 -14.94
C ARG A 747 31.53 30.41 -15.63
N ARG A 748 30.55 29.93 -16.40
CA ARG A 748 29.22 30.53 -16.54
C ARG A 748 28.23 29.39 -16.67
#